data_AF-A0A9D6WDG9-F1
#
_entry.id   AF-A0A9D6WDG9-F1
#
_cell.length_a   1.000
_cell.length_b   1.000
_cell.length_c   1.000
_cell.angle_alpha   90.00
_cell.angle_beta   90.00
_cell.angle_gamma   90.00
#
_symmetry.space_group_name_H-M   'P 1'
#
loop_
_entity.id
_entity.type
_entity.pdbx_description
1 polymer ?
#
loop_
_entity_poly.entity_id
_entity_poly.type
_entity_poly.pdbx_seq_one_letter_code
_entity_poly.pdbx_strand_id
1 'polypeptide(L)'
;MTPSRFVLEVAVFAPLRQTFDYFLPAGTDPAIASGCRVRVPFGRGTRFGVVLACREDGARLATKAASEILDEAPVFDAEQLRLARWAADYYQHPLGEILSGMLPAEVRRGRAPREALRTVWRITDAGRALGATPAGRAHRRHAVLALAGAADLDAAALAALDFDARRAVRELEKLGALERVLVAVQGTAAHASAPLEPFHVLNADQERALAAVRAHFGGFGVVLLQGVTGSGKTEVYMQAMRELLAAGRQILMLVPEIALTQALVARFEARFGAAVGVLHSGLTDQARAQTWAACRRGELGILLGTRSAVWAPLPRLGLLVIDEEHDASYKQQDGLRYSARDVAVMRARQRDVPIVLGSATPSLESCLNGQRGRYETVHLRTRAGSAVLPRVRLLDIRGLKLDGGLSEALLRAIGERLARREQVLLFLNRRGFAPTVICHRCGWVGRCTRCDARLVWHKKGEALHCHHCGAVHPLSRPVPDHTCDGEPDLVPLGVGTERVAEALAAAFPGQRIARIDRDTMRGREAIRRTFEDIRARRLDIMIGTQMLAKGHDFSGITLVAVVDADSRLFSLDFRAEERFAQLLTQVGGRAGRAEAPGEVLVQTHHPEHPLFARVFGHGYEGFAAAALAEREAAALPPFHAMAMIRAEATDRRYPQQFLEAVAARLRRIAPAGLEVEGPVAAAMEKRAGKFRAQIVLRAPRRAEIAAALRSFVVAAEALPARRRVRWSLDVDPQDAL
;
A
#
# COMPACT_ATOMS: atom_id res chain seq x y z
N MET A 1 -10.52 9.66 49.42
CA MET A 1 -10.66 8.39 48.70
C MET A 1 -9.34 7.64 48.83
N THR A 2 -9.35 6.48 49.48
CA THR A 2 -8.18 5.61 49.57
C THR A 2 -7.81 5.15 48.15
N PRO A 3 -6.55 5.30 47.70
CA PRO A 3 -6.15 4.85 46.37
C PRO A 3 -6.38 3.35 46.22
N SER A 4 -6.84 2.92 45.04
CA SER A 4 -7.03 1.50 44.75
C SER A 4 -5.70 0.76 44.91
N ARG A 5 -5.74 -0.46 45.46
CA ARG A 5 -4.57 -1.35 45.51
C ARG A 5 -4.16 -1.88 44.14
N PHE A 6 -4.97 -1.65 43.10
CA PHE A 6 -4.72 -2.11 41.74
C PHE A 6 -4.24 -0.98 40.84
N VAL A 7 -3.23 -1.26 40.04
CA VAL A 7 -2.62 -0.36 39.04
C VAL A 7 -2.83 -0.92 37.64
N LEU A 8 -3.26 -0.03 36.76
CA LEU A 8 -3.40 -0.24 35.32
C LEU A 8 -2.12 0.20 34.62
N GLU A 9 -1.53 -0.71 33.83
CA GLU A 9 -0.55 -0.33 32.81
C GLU A 9 -1.30 0.17 31.57
N VAL A 10 -1.08 1.40 31.15
CA VAL A 10 -1.82 2.03 30.05
C VAL A 10 -0.88 2.48 28.93
N ALA A 11 -1.15 2.01 27.71
CA ALA A 11 -0.62 2.60 26.49
C ALA A 11 -1.45 3.84 26.12
N VAL A 12 -1.00 5.02 26.54
CA VAL A 12 -1.67 6.29 26.22
C VAL A 12 -1.48 6.63 24.75
N PHE A 13 -2.53 7.12 24.07
CA PHE A 13 -2.47 7.54 22.66
C PHE A 13 -1.66 8.84 22.49
N ALA A 14 -0.35 8.73 22.66
CA ALA A 14 0.63 9.79 22.58
C ALA A 14 1.92 9.27 21.90
N PRO A 15 2.72 10.16 21.27
CA PRO A 15 3.98 9.83 20.64
C PRO A 15 5.10 9.57 21.67
N LEU A 16 4.85 8.70 22.64
CA LEU A 16 5.75 8.37 23.75
C LEU A 16 5.98 6.87 23.83
N ARG A 17 7.25 6.48 23.95
CA ARG A 17 7.71 5.09 23.85
C ARG A 17 7.70 4.35 25.17
N GLN A 18 6.71 4.68 26.00
CA GLN A 18 6.54 4.13 27.33
C GLN A 18 5.06 3.97 27.62
N THR A 19 4.78 3.09 28.57
CA THR A 19 3.46 2.94 29.17
C THR A 19 3.39 3.78 30.44
N PHE A 20 2.18 4.00 30.93
CA PHE A 20 1.93 4.84 32.10
C PHE A 20 1.06 4.09 33.09
N ASP A 21 1.42 4.18 34.36
CA ASP A 21 0.72 3.53 35.45
C ASP A 21 -0.34 4.47 36.05
N TYR A 22 -1.54 3.92 36.27
CA TYR A 22 -2.67 4.63 36.88
C TYR A 22 -3.39 3.74 37.89
N PHE A 23 -3.90 4.30 38.98
CA PHE A 23 -4.79 3.53 39.86
C PHE A 23 -6.09 3.17 39.13
N LEU A 24 -6.58 1.95 39.38
CA LEU A 24 -7.89 1.50 38.91
C LEU A 24 -8.98 2.46 39.45
N PRO A 25 -9.94 2.92 38.62
CA PRO A 25 -11.03 3.77 39.08
C PRO A 25 -11.86 3.09 40.17
N ALA A 26 -12.34 3.87 41.14
CA ALA A 26 -13.19 3.34 42.21
C ALA A 26 -14.46 2.68 41.62
N GLY A 27 -14.87 1.53 42.18
CA GLY A 27 -16.06 0.81 41.72
C GLY A 27 -15.88 0.01 40.42
N THR A 28 -14.66 -0.06 39.87
CA THR A 28 -14.35 -0.92 38.72
C THR A 28 -13.82 -2.28 39.20
N ASP A 29 -14.21 -3.36 38.53
CA ASP A 29 -13.71 -4.71 38.78
C ASP A 29 -12.19 -4.81 38.47
N PRO A 30 -11.34 -5.26 39.41
CA PRO A 30 -9.93 -5.57 39.17
C PRO A 30 -9.69 -6.62 38.09
N ALA A 31 -10.67 -7.46 37.76
CA ALA A 31 -10.61 -8.46 36.69
C ALA A 31 -10.78 -7.86 35.27
N ILE A 32 -10.63 -6.54 35.12
CA ILE A 32 -10.69 -5.88 33.81
C ILE A 32 -9.72 -6.50 32.80
N ALA A 33 -10.25 -6.87 31.64
CA ALA A 33 -9.47 -7.45 30.57
C ALA A 33 -8.51 -6.43 29.92
N SER A 34 -7.30 -6.89 29.58
CA SER A 34 -6.40 -6.16 28.69
C SER A 34 -7.06 -5.92 27.33
N GLY A 35 -6.83 -4.74 26.75
CA GLY A 35 -7.41 -4.34 25.47
C GLY A 35 -8.65 -3.44 25.58
N CYS A 36 -9.14 -3.18 26.79
CA CYS A 36 -10.16 -2.16 27.03
C CYS A 36 -9.58 -0.74 26.89
N ARG A 37 -10.37 0.18 26.34
CA ARG A 37 -10.00 1.61 26.27
C ARG A 37 -10.26 2.25 27.63
N VAL A 38 -9.38 3.17 27.98
CA VAL A 38 -9.44 3.93 29.24
C VAL A 38 -9.21 5.42 28.96
N ARG A 39 -9.92 6.28 29.68
CA ARG A 39 -9.68 7.72 29.74
C ARG A 39 -8.82 8.01 30.97
N VAL A 40 -7.71 8.71 30.78
CA VAL A 40 -6.74 9.01 31.85
C VAL A 40 -6.39 10.49 31.91
N PRO A 41 -6.06 11.02 33.10
CA PRO A 41 -5.44 12.34 33.21
C PRO A 41 -4.02 12.31 32.64
N PHE A 42 -3.69 13.26 31.77
CA PHE A 42 -2.39 13.33 31.10
C PHE A 42 -1.96 14.79 30.90
N GLY A 43 -0.90 15.21 31.60
CA GLY A 43 -0.50 16.61 31.66
C GLY A 43 -1.59 17.50 32.28
N ARG A 44 -2.03 18.52 31.55
CA ARG A 44 -3.11 19.46 31.95
C ARG A 44 -4.51 19.02 31.51
N GLY A 45 -4.67 17.91 30.81
CA GLY A 45 -5.96 17.47 30.26
C GLY A 45 -6.17 15.97 30.41
N THR A 46 -7.05 15.41 29.58
CA THR A 46 -7.30 13.96 29.50
C THR A 46 -6.90 13.41 28.13
N ARG A 47 -6.54 12.13 28.12
CA ARG A 47 -6.23 11.35 26.92
C ARG A 47 -6.88 9.98 26.99
N PHE A 48 -7.07 9.38 25.82
CA PHE A 48 -7.44 7.98 25.71
C PHE A 48 -6.19 7.11 25.68
N GLY A 49 -6.33 5.88 26.14
CA GLY A 49 -5.32 4.84 26.05
C GLY A 49 -5.97 3.46 26.07
N VAL A 50 -5.14 2.43 26.08
CA VAL A 50 -5.56 1.02 26.17
C VAL A 50 -4.92 0.41 27.39
N VAL A 51 -5.72 -0.30 28.19
CA VAL A 51 -5.24 -1.10 29.33
C VAL A 51 -4.46 -2.29 28.79
N LEU A 52 -3.22 -2.43 29.22
CA LEU A 52 -2.33 -3.52 28.84
C LEU A 52 -2.28 -4.63 29.89
N ALA A 53 -2.40 -4.25 31.16
CA ALA A 53 -2.44 -5.15 32.30
C ALA A 53 -3.09 -4.43 33.49
N CYS A 54 -3.72 -5.19 34.38
CA CYS A 54 -4.10 -4.77 35.73
C CYS A 54 -3.35 -5.64 36.74
N ARG A 55 -2.66 -5.03 37.69
CA ARG A 55 -1.85 -5.72 38.71
C ARG A 55 -2.07 -5.12 40.09
N GLU A 56 -1.88 -5.92 41.13
CA GLU A 56 -1.85 -5.41 42.51
C GLU A 56 -0.52 -4.66 42.73
N ASP A 57 -0.59 -3.44 43.24
CA ASP A 57 0.56 -2.57 43.46
C ASP A 57 1.20 -2.87 44.82
N GLY A 58 2.34 -3.56 44.77
CA GLY A 58 3.16 -3.82 45.96
C GLY A 58 4.03 -2.63 46.41
N ALA A 59 4.18 -1.58 45.58
CA ALA A 59 5.18 -0.52 45.76
C ALA A 59 4.60 0.87 46.10
N ARG A 60 3.27 1.05 46.06
CA ARG A 60 2.57 2.33 46.33
C ARG A 60 3.19 3.52 45.58
N LEU A 61 3.38 3.37 44.26
CA LEU A 61 3.90 4.46 43.45
C LEU A 61 2.87 5.61 43.41
N ALA A 62 3.34 6.85 43.49
CA ALA A 62 2.50 8.03 43.41
C ALA A 62 1.92 8.18 41.99
N THR A 63 0.77 7.54 41.73
CA THR A 63 0.07 7.57 40.45
C THR A 63 -1.29 8.27 40.58
N LYS A 64 -1.79 8.85 39.48
CA LYS A 64 -3.16 9.37 39.43
C LYS A 64 -4.11 8.21 39.14
N ALA A 65 -5.37 8.32 39.57
CA ALA A 65 -6.40 7.37 39.14
C ALA A 65 -6.76 7.58 37.65
N ALA A 66 -7.06 6.49 36.95
CA ALA A 66 -7.73 6.57 35.66
C ALA A 66 -9.11 7.22 35.83
N SER A 67 -9.56 7.96 34.81
CA SER A 67 -10.82 8.70 34.89
C SER A 67 -12.04 7.81 34.63
N GLU A 68 -11.96 6.94 33.62
CA GLU A 68 -13.10 6.11 33.20
C GLU A 68 -12.63 4.94 32.33
N ILE A 69 -13.18 3.74 32.56
CA ILE A 69 -13.10 2.60 31.63
C ILE A 69 -14.25 2.72 30.64
N LEU A 70 -13.94 2.69 29.34
CA LEU A 70 -14.92 2.98 28.27
C LEU A 70 -15.61 1.74 27.72
N ASP A 71 -15.09 0.55 28.03
CA ASP A 71 -15.50 -0.70 27.41
C ASP A 71 -15.77 -1.77 28.46
N GLU A 72 -16.91 -2.44 28.33
CA GLU A 72 -17.25 -3.65 29.12
C GLU A 72 -16.46 -4.88 28.65
N ALA A 73 -16.09 -4.91 27.36
CA ALA A 73 -15.33 -6.00 26.75
C ALA A 73 -14.18 -5.45 25.90
N PRO A 74 -13.03 -6.14 25.85
CA PRO A 74 -11.84 -5.62 25.21
C PRO A 74 -12.05 -5.33 23.72
N VAL A 75 -11.62 -4.15 23.30
CA VAL A 75 -11.69 -3.67 21.90
C VAL A 75 -10.56 -4.31 21.08
N PHE A 76 -9.44 -4.60 21.74
CA PHE A 76 -8.32 -5.36 21.20
C PHE A 76 -8.25 -6.73 21.85
N ASP A 77 -8.21 -7.78 21.03
CA ASP A 77 -7.92 -9.12 21.55
C ASP A 77 -6.43 -9.29 21.88
N ALA A 78 -6.10 -10.40 22.56
CA ALA A 78 -4.73 -10.71 22.96
C ALA A 78 -3.77 -10.84 21.76
N GLU A 79 -4.25 -11.28 20.60
CA GLU A 79 -3.41 -11.33 19.40
C GLU A 79 -3.10 -9.92 18.89
N GLN A 80 -4.09 -9.06 18.78
CA GLN A 80 -3.87 -7.68 18.32
C GLN A 80 -2.90 -6.93 19.24
N LEU A 81 -2.97 -7.15 20.56
CA LEU A 81 -2.01 -6.59 21.50
C LEU A 81 -0.58 -7.16 21.28
N ARG A 82 -0.43 -8.47 21.05
CA ARG A 82 0.88 -9.08 20.72
C ARG A 82 1.44 -8.57 19.41
N LEU A 83 0.61 -8.44 18.38
CA LEU A 83 1.00 -7.92 17.07
C LEU A 83 1.41 -6.44 17.17
N ALA A 84 0.67 -5.63 17.94
CA ALA A 84 0.99 -4.22 18.18
C ALA A 84 2.31 -4.05 18.94
N ARG A 85 2.57 -4.89 19.97
CA ARG A 85 3.86 -4.92 20.69
C ARG A 85 5.00 -5.32 19.77
N TRP A 86 4.84 -6.40 18.99
CA TRP A 86 5.83 -6.80 17.99
C TRP A 86 6.13 -5.66 17.01
N ALA A 87 5.10 -4.97 16.52
CA ALA A 87 5.28 -3.85 15.60
C ALA A 87 5.96 -2.64 16.28
N ALA A 88 5.65 -2.35 17.54
CA ALA A 88 6.31 -1.31 18.33
C ALA A 88 7.81 -1.59 18.47
N ASP A 89 8.16 -2.83 18.81
CA ASP A 89 9.55 -3.27 18.99
C ASP A 89 10.29 -3.38 17.66
N TYR A 90 9.64 -3.88 16.61
CA TYR A 90 10.28 -4.06 15.32
C TYR A 90 10.51 -2.74 14.60
N TYR A 91 9.47 -1.93 14.45
CA TYR A 91 9.54 -0.64 13.76
C TYR A 91 10.02 0.50 14.66
N GLN A 92 10.30 0.21 15.93
CA GLN A 92 10.68 1.20 16.93
C GLN A 92 9.71 2.38 16.87
N HIS A 93 8.43 2.13 17.13
CA HIS A 93 7.36 3.15 17.09
C HIS A 93 6.53 3.14 18.39
N PRO A 94 6.02 4.30 18.87
CA PRO A 94 5.28 4.35 20.13
C PRO A 94 4.06 3.43 20.12
N LEU A 95 3.97 2.50 21.09
CA LEU A 95 2.87 1.52 21.17
C LEU A 95 1.50 2.20 21.20
N GLY A 96 1.38 3.33 21.92
CA GLY A 96 0.16 4.13 21.96
C GLY A 96 -0.28 4.68 20.60
N GLU A 97 0.66 5.08 19.73
CA GLU A 97 0.34 5.52 18.37
C GLU A 97 -0.07 4.35 17.47
N ILE A 98 0.54 3.17 17.64
CA ILE A 98 0.15 1.96 16.91
C ILE A 98 -1.29 1.58 17.26
N LEU A 99 -1.60 1.41 18.54
CA LEU A 99 -2.94 1.04 19.00
C LEU A 99 -3.98 2.09 18.59
N SER A 100 -3.64 3.38 18.69
CA SER A 100 -4.48 4.47 18.18
C SER A 100 -4.74 4.37 16.67
N GLY A 101 -3.72 4.02 15.89
CA GLY A 101 -3.80 3.86 14.43
C GLY A 101 -4.56 2.60 13.97
N MET A 102 -4.70 1.60 14.83
CA MET A 102 -5.49 0.38 14.57
C MET A 102 -7.01 0.63 14.72
N LEU A 103 -7.42 1.74 15.32
CA LEU A 103 -8.84 2.07 15.55
C LEU A 103 -9.40 3.01 14.48
N PRO A 104 -10.67 2.83 14.08
CA PRO A 104 -11.43 3.87 13.38
C PRO A 104 -11.51 5.17 14.20
N ALA A 105 -11.58 6.31 13.52
CA ALA A 105 -11.51 7.63 14.18
C ALA A 105 -12.57 7.81 15.29
N GLU A 106 -13.79 7.34 15.06
CA GLU A 106 -14.89 7.44 16.04
C GLU A 106 -14.64 6.57 17.28
N VAL A 107 -14.12 5.35 17.09
CA VAL A 107 -13.76 4.44 18.19
C VAL A 107 -12.55 4.99 18.95
N ARG A 108 -11.57 5.56 18.25
CA ARG A 108 -10.43 6.23 18.89
C ARG A 108 -10.84 7.42 19.77
N ARG A 109 -11.96 8.10 19.45
CA ARG A 109 -12.51 9.23 20.23
C ARG A 109 -13.36 8.79 21.43
N GLY A 110 -13.35 7.50 21.77
CA GLY A 110 -14.08 6.98 22.93
C GLY A 110 -15.54 6.65 22.66
N ARG A 111 -16.05 6.78 21.41
CA ARG A 111 -17.40 6.30 21.10
C ARG A 111 -17.43 4.78 21.14
N ALA A 112 -18.50 4.21 21.69
CA ALA A 112 -18.71 2.77 21.64
C ALA A 112 -18.63 2.28 20.19
N PRO A 113 -18.11 1.07 19.92
CA PRO A 113 -18.20 0.45 18.61
C PRO A 113 -19.68 0.15 18.31
N ARG A 114 -20.41 1.15 17.80
CA ARG A 114 -21.86 1.06 17.63
C ARG A 114 -22.22 0.03 16.55
N GLU A 115 -23.36 -0.62 16.77
CA GLU A 115 -24.08 -1.41 15.79
C GLU A 115 -24.26 -0.61 14.50
N ALA A 116 -24.15 -1.28 13.35
CA ALA A 116 -24.64 -0.66 12.12
C ALA A 116 -26.15 -0.51 12.30
N LEU A 117 -26.63 0.72 12.48
CA LEU A 117 -28.06 0.99 12.46
C LEU A 117 -28.44 1.24 11.01
N ARG A 118 -29.41 0.47 10.50
CA ARG A 118 -30.06 0.81 9.23
C ARG A 118 -31.42 1.41 9.52
N THR A 119 -31.77 2.39 8.72
CA THR A 119 -33.13 2.90 8.68
C THR A 119 -34.00 1.89 7.95
N VAL A 120 -35.02 1.39 8.62
CA VAL A 120 -36.10 0.63 7.99
C VAL A 120 -37.41 1.37 8.13
N TRP A 121 -38.32 1.12 7.20
CA TRP A 121 -39.70 1.56 7.26
C TRP A 121 -40.59 0.38 7.60
N ARG A 122 -41.28 0.47 8.73
CA ARG A 122 -42.23 -0.54 9.20
C ARG A 122 -43.65 -0.07 8.94
N ILE A 123 -44.50 -0.98 8.51
CA ILE A 123 -45.93 -0.69 8.34
C ILE A 123 -46.61 -0.59 9.71
N THR A 124 -47.38 0.49 9.89
CA THR A 124 -48.20 0.70 11.08
C THR A 124 -49.58 0.07 10.88
N ASP A 125 -50.41 0.02 11.92
CA ASP A 125 -51.81 -0.42 11.78
C ASP A 125 -52.62 0.45 10.80
N ALA A 126 -52.34 1.77 10.77
CA ALA A 126 -52.91 2.67 9.79
C ALA A 126 -52.50 2.30 8.36
N GLY A 127 -51.24 1.90 8.15
CA GLY A 127 -50.74 1.43 6.86
C GLY A 127 -51.35 0.11 6.41
N ARG A 128 -51.58 -0.83 7.34
CA ARG A 128 -52.27 -2.10 7.06
C ARG A 128 -53.71 -1.87 6.60
N ALA A 129 -54.43 -0.94 7.24
CA ALA A 129 -55.78 -0.57 6.84
C ALA A 129 -55.84 0.10 5.45
N LEU A 130 -54.83 0.89 5.09
CA LEU A 130 -54.69 1.53 3.76
C LEU A 130 -54.33 0.54 2.64
N GLY A 131 -53.75 -0.61 2.96
CA GLY A 131 -53.32 -1.66 2.02
C GLY A 131 -54.46 -2.56 1.51
N ALA A 132 -55.69 -2.42 2.00
CA ALA A 132 -56.79 -3.34 1.69
C ALA A 132 -57.62 -2.97 0.44
N THR A 133 -57.41 -1.80 -0.19
CA THR A 133 -58.19 -1.36 -1.35
C THR A 133 -57.30 -0.83 -2.49
N PRO A 134 -57.26 -1.48 -3.66
CA PRO A 134 -56.58 -0.94 -4.84
C PRO A 134 -57.46 0.12 -5.50
N ALA A 135 -57.05 1.39 -5.46
CA ALA A 135 -57.72 2.47 -6.20
C ALA A 135 -56.72 3.24 -7.09
N GLY A 136 -56.83 3.06 -8.42
CA GLY A 136 -56.25 3.93 -9.45
C GLY A 136 -54.83 4.46 -9.18
N ARG A 137 -54.60 5.77 -9.36
CA ARG A 137 -53.31 6.50 -9.26
C ARG A 137 -52.44 6.24 -7.99
N ALA A 138 -52.88 5.40 -7.06
CA ALA A 138 -52.16 4.95 -5.87
C ALA A 138 -51.27 3.69 -6.06
N HIS A 139 -51.11 3.16 -7.28
CA HIS A 139 -50.33 1.93 -7.55
C HIS A 139 -48.95 1.90 -6.87
N ARG A 140 -48.21 3.02 -6.88
CA ARG A 140 -46.89 3.14 -6.24
C ARG A 140 -46.93 3.05 -4.70
N ARG A 141 -47.93 3.67 -4.07
CA ARG A 141 -48.10 3.63 -2.60
C ARG A 141 -48.51 2.23 -2.14
N HIS A 142 -49.39 1.59 -2.91
CA HIS A 142 -49.85 0.25 -2.63
C HIS A 142 -48.73 -0.79 -2.80
N ALA A 143 -47.88 -0.66 -3.81
CA ALA A 143 -46.68 -1.50 -3.97
C ALA A 143 -45.72 -1.39 -2.78
N VAL A 144 -45.48 -0.17 -2.27
CA VAL A 144 -44.67 0.05 -1.07
C VAL A 144 -45.33 -0.55 0.17
N LEU A 145 -46.64 -0.35 0.37
CA LEU A 145 -47.38 -0.93 1.51
C LEU A 145 -47.44 -2.47 1.45
N ALA A 146 -47.58 -3.06 0.27
CA ALA A 146 -47.57 -4.51 0.09
C ALA A 146 -46.23 -5.12 0.49
N LEU A 147 -45.12 -4.52 0.07
CA LEU A 147 -43.79 -4.95 0.50
C LEU A 147 -43.59 -4.76 2.01
N ALA A 148 -44.03 -3.61 2.56
CA ALA A 148 -43.92 -3.31 3.99
C ALA A 148 -44.78 -4.24 4.87
N GLY A 149 -45.88 -4.77 4.30
CA GLY A 149 -46.74 -5.77 4.92
C GLY A 149 -46.07 -7.13 5.09
N ALA A 150 -45.11 -7.47 4.22
CA ALA A 150 -44.37 -8.73 4.26
C ALA A 150 -43.11 -8.64 5.14
N ALA A 151 -42.38 -7.52 5.10
CA ALA A 151 -41.18 -7.31 5.89
C ALA A 151 -40.86 -5.80 6.06
N ASP A 152 -40.05 -5.47 7.07
CA ASP A 152 -39.49 -4.13 7.24
C ASP A 152 -38.72 -3.72 5.96
N LEU A 153 -39.03 -2.55 5.40
CA LEU A 153 -38.42 -2.06 4.17
C LEU A 153 -37.10 -1.37 4.44
N ASP A 154 -36.04 -1.73 3.72
CA ASP A 154 -34.79 -0.97 3.70
C ASP A 154 -34.56 -0.26 2.35
N ALA A 155 -33.45 0.46 2.24
CA ALA A 155 -33.12 1.18 1.01
C ALA A 155 -32.93 0.25 -0.22
N ALA A 156 -32.53 -1.00 -0.03
CA ALA A 156 -32.35 -1.96 -1.11
C ALA A 156 -33.69 -2.50 -1.60
N ALA A 157 -34.60 -2.86 -0.68
CA ALA A 157 -35.97 -3.26 -1.00
C ALA A 157 -36.72 -2.14 -1.76
N LEU A 158 -36.50 -0.88 -1.39
CA LEU A 158 -37.07 0.27 -2.10
C LEU A 158 -36.44 0.52 -3.47
N ALA A 159 -35.16 0.18 -3.66
CA ALA A 159 -34.45 0.34 -4.93
C ALA A 159 -34.75 -0.77 -5.95
N ALA A 160 -35.21 -1.94 -5.49
CA ALA A 160 -35.64 -3.06 -6.33
C ALA A 160 -36.99 -2.79 -7.04
N LEU A 161 -37.71 -1.74 -6.64
CA LEU A 161 -38.95 -1.32 -7.30
C LEU A 161 -38.64 -0.63 -8.64
N ASP A 162 -39.48 -0.88 -9.65
CA ASP A 162 -39.37 -0.30 -11.00
C ASP A 162 -39.77 1.20 -11.06
N PHE A 163 -39.74 1.90 -9.92
CA PHE A 163 -40.03 3.32 -9.83
C PHE A 163 -39.32 3.97 -8.63
N ASP A 164 -39.17 5.30 -8.66
CA ASP A 164 -38.62 6.05 -7.50
C ASP A 164 -39.60 6.04 -6.31
N ALA A 165 -39.37 5.11 -5.39
CA ALA A 165 -40.19 4.90 -4.21
C ALA A 165 -40.06 6.02 -3.15
N ARG A 166 -39.08 6.93 -3.25
CA ARG A 166 -38.81 7.95 -2.21
C ARG A 166 -39.99 8.90 -1.99
N ARG A 167 -40.73 9.23 -3.04
CA ARG A 167 -41.91 10.09 -2.93
C ARG A 167 -43.06 9.35 -2.23
N ALA A 168 -43.30 8.10 -2.60
CA ALA A 168 -44.34 7.27 -2.01
C ALA A 168 -44.07 7.00 -0.52
N VAL A 169 -42.83 6.68 -0.15
CA VAL A 169 -42.42 6.48 1.25
C VAL A 169 -42.67 7.74 2.08
N ARG A 170 -42.23 8.92 1.61
CA ARG A 170 -42.45 10.19 2.33
C ARG A 170 -43.93 10.56 2.50
N GLU A 171 -44.75 10.27 1.49
CA GLU A 171 -46.20 10.48 1.58
C GLU A 171 -46.84 9.52 2.59
N LEU A 172 -46.42 8.25 2.61
CA LEU A 172 -46.90 7.26 3.57
C LEU A 172 -46.43 7.53 5.01
N GLU A 173 -45.21 8.04 5.20
CA GLU A 173 -44.73 8.53 6.51
C GLU A 173 -45.61 9.68 7.03
N LYS A 174 -45.93 10.66 6.16
CA LYS A 174 -46.81 11.79 6.52
C LYS A 174 -48.23 11.35 6.89
N LEU A 175 -48.72 10.28 6.25
CA LEU A 175 -50.02 9.68 6.54
C LEU A 175 -49.99 8.78 7.79
N GLY A 176 -48.84 8.62 8.45
CA GLY A 176 -48.66 7.71 9.59
C GLY A 176 -48.78 6.23 9.21
N ALA A 177 -48.75 5.90 7.91
CA ALA A 177 -48.89 4.55 7.37
C ALA A 177 -47.58 3.76 7.43
N LEU A 178 -46.45 4.46 7.43
CA LEU A 178 -45.12 3.91 7.67
C LEU A 178 -44.45 4.66 8.81
N GLU A 179 -43.79 3.94 9.70
CA GLU A 179 -42.91 4.51 10.72
C GLU A 179 -41.45 4.24 10.36
N ARG A 180 -40.59 5.23 10.63
CA ARG A 180 -39.16 5.13 10.38
C ARG A 180 -38.44 4.68 11.64
N VAL A 181 -37.91 3.47 11.63
CA VAL A 181 -37.24 2.84 12.78
C VAL A 181 -35.76 2.64 12.47
N LEU A 182 -34.91 2.91 13.45
CA LEU A 182 -33.51 2.52 13.40
C LEU A 182 -33.39 1.12 13.98
N VAL A 183 -33.06 0.15 13.15
CA VAL A 183 -32.83 -1.23 13.60
C VAL A 183 -31.35 -1.55 13.54
N ALA A 184 -30.88 -2.29 14.53
CA ALA A 184 -29.58 -2.94 14.46
C ALA A 184 -29.57 -3.83 13.20
N VAL A 185 -28.55 -3.66 12.37
CA VAL A 185 -28.22 -4.64 11.33
C VAL A 185 -27.79 -5.88 12.09
N GLN A 186 -28.72 -6.81 12.29
CA GLN A 186 -28.38 -8.15 12.69
C GLN A 186 -27.65 -8.77 11.51
N GLY A 187 -26.32 -8.84 11.59
CA GLY A 187 -25.57 -9.72 10.72
C GLY A 187 -25.96 -11.13 11.11
N THR A 188 -26.79 -11.81 10.31
CA THR A 188 -26.77 -13.27 10.34
C THR A 188 -25.31 -13.67 10.17
N ALA A 189 -24.79 -14.48 11.10
CA ALA A 189 -23.47 -15.05 10.93
C ALA A 189 -23.45 -15.66 9.52
N ALA A 190 -22.65 -15.07 8.63
CA ALA A 190 -22.63 -15.47 7.23
C ALA A 190 -21.95 -16.85 7.15
N HIS A 191 -22.70 -17.89 7.49
CA HIS A 191 -22.47 -19.22 6.99
C HIS A 191 -22.60 -19.13 5.48
N ALA A 192 -21.65 -19.76 4.78
CA ALA A 192 -21.62 -19.79 3.33
C ALA A 192 -23.03 -20.12 2.78
N SER A 193 -23.64 -19.16 2.10
CA SER A 193 -24.70 -19.48 1.15
C SER A 193 -24.08 -20.28 0.01
N ALA A 194 -24.89 -21.07 -0.70
CA ALA A 194 -24.43 -21.67 -1.94
C ALA A 194 -23.87 -20.56 -2.86
N PRO A 195 -22.75 -20.79 -3.55
CA PRO A 195 -22.14 -19.77 -4.40
C PRO A 195 -23.18 -19.30 -5.44
N LEU A 196 -23.38 -17.99 -5.54
CA LEU A 196 -24.39 -17.43 -6.45
C LEU A 196 -23.97 -17.57 -7.91
N GLU A 197 -22.66 -17.74 -8.17
CA GLU A 197 -22.08 -18.07 -9.47
C GLU A 197 -21.16 -19.30 -9.40
N PRO A 198 -21.12 -20.15 -10.45
CA PRO A 198 -20.23 -21.32 -10.48
C PRO A 198 -18.74 -20.92 -10.50
N PHE A 199 -17.92 -21.76 -9.86
CA PHE A 199 -16.46 -21.65 -9.94
C PHE A 199 -15.94 -22.18 -11.27
N HIS A 200 -14.79 -21.67 -11.72
CA HIS A 200 -14.17 -22.15 -12.94
C HIS A 200 -13.47 -23.49 -12.71
N VAL A 201 -13.44 -24.34 -13.74
CA VAL A 201 -12.61 -25.56 -13.74
C VAL A 201 -11.15 -25.12 -13.72
N LEU A 202 -10.40 -25.62 -12.73
CA LEU A 202 -8.99 -25.31 -12.60
C LEU A 202 -8.18 -26.10 -13.63
N ASN A 203 -7.12 -25.48 -14.14
CA ASN A 203 -6.09 -26.22 -14.89
C ASN A 203 -5.11 -26.92 -13.93
N ALA A 204 -4.26 -27.80 -14.46
CA ALA A 204 -3.32 -28.58 -13.65
C ALA A 204 -2.37 -27.71 -12.79
N ASP A 205 -1.94 -26.54 -13.28
CA ASP A 205 -1.09 -25.62 -12.50
C ASP A 205 -1.87 -25.04 -11.30
N GLN A 206 -3.12 -24.65 -11.53
CA GLN A 206 -4.00 -24.09 -10.52
C GLN A 206 -4.43 -25.13 -9.49
N GLU A 207 -4.66 -26.38 -9.90
CA GLU A 207 -4.96 -27.49 -8.99
C GLU A 207 -3.78 -27.77 -8.05
N ARG A 208 -2.55 -27.81 -8.57
CA ARG A 208 -1.35 -27.95 -7.74
C ARG A 208 -1.19 -26.78 -6.77
N ALA A 209 -1.45 -25.56 -7.22
CA ALA A 209 -1.42 -24.38 -6.36
C ALA A 209 -2.48 -24.42 -5.26
N LEU A 210 -3.71 -24.84 -5.58
CA LEU A 210 -4.75 -25.01 -4.57
C LEU A 210 -4.38 -26.11 -3.57
N ALA A 211 -3.82 -27.23 -4.03
CA ALA A 211 -3.35 -28.31 -3.17
C ALA A 211 -2.25 -27.86 -2.20
N ALA A 212 -1.27 -27.08 -2.68
CA ALA A 212 -0.21 -26.51 -1.85
C ALA A 212 -0.79 -25.58 -0.76
N VAL A 213 -1.76 -24.72 -1.12
CA VAL A 213 -2.42 -23.85 -0.13
C VAL A 213 -3.20 -24.68 0.90
N ARG A 214 -3.94 -25.71 0.46
CA ARG A 214 -4.70 -26.62 1.34
C ARG A 214 -3.81 -27.41 2.30
N ALA A 215 -2.59 -27.76 1.90
CA ALA A 215 -1.66 -28.49 2.75
C ALA A 215 -1.31 -27.76 4.06
N HIS A 216 -1.47 -26.43 4.08
CA HIS A 216 -1.24 -25.59 5.27
C HIS A 216 -2.53 -25.24 6.03
N PHE A 217 -3.68 -25.80 5.67
CA PHE A 217 -4.92 -25.53 6.41
C PHE A 217 -4.81 -26.08 7.85
N GLY A 218 -5.09 -25.23 8.83
CA GLY A 218 -4.99 -25.58 10.25
C GLY A 218 -3.63 -25.33 10.89
N GLY A 219 -2.66 -24.76 10.15
CA GLY A 219 -1.38 -24.31 10.72
C GLY A 219 -0.76 -23.15 9.94
N PHE A 220 0.37 -22.66 10.42
CA PHE A 220 1.13 -21.62 9.73
C PHE A 220 1.92 -22.17 8.55
N GLY A 221 1.68 -21.58 7.37
CA GLY A 221 2.46 -21.80 6.16
C GLY A 221 2.42 -20.57 5.26
N VAL A 222 3.51 -20.32 4.53
CA VAL A 222 3.59 -19.20 3.58
C VAL A 222 3.72 -19.77 2.18
N VAL A 223 2.72 -19.54 1.33
CA VAL A 223 2.74 -19.95 -0.08
C VAL A 223 2.99 -18.72 -0.95
N LEU A 224 4.11 -18.70 -1.68
CA LEU A 224 4.39 -17.70 -2.70
C LEU A 224 3.81 -18.20 -4.03
N LEU A 225 2.64 -17.67 -4.42
CA LEU A 225 1.98 -17.99 -5.68
C LEU A 225 2.50 -17.09 -6.79
N GLN A 226 3.50 -17.59 -7.52
CA GLN A 226 4.12 -16.90 -8.64
C GLN A 226 3.41 -17.26 -9.95
N GLY A 227 2.60 -16.36 -10.47
CA GLY A 227 1.84 -16.62 -11.69
C GLY A 227 1.84 -15.46 -12.65
N VAL A 228 2.13 -15.72 -13.93
CA VAL A 228 2.09 -14.70 -15.00
C VAL A 228 0.74 -13.97 -15.01
N THR A 229 0.70 -12.73 -15.48
CA THR A 229 -0.56 -11.97 -15.51
C THR A 229 -1.61 -12.72 -16.36
N GLY A 230 -2.79 -12.96 -15.79
CA GLY A 230 -3.84 -13.77 -16.44
C GLY A 230 -3.76 -15.28 -16.18
N SER A 231 -2.83 -15.78 -15.37
CA SER A 231 -2.74 -17.20 -14.94
C SER A 231 -3.89 -17.68 -14.03
N GLY A 232 -4.81 -16.79 -13.63
CA GLY A 232 -5.93 -17.14 -12.76
C GLY A 232 -5.57 -17.28 -11.27
N LYS A 233 -4.53 -16.58 -10.79
CA LYS A 233 -4.20 -16.50 -9.35
C LYS A 233 -5.42 -16.21 -8.46
N THR A 234 -6.27 -15.27 -8.89
CA THR A 234 -7.50 -14.94 -8.15
C THR A 234 -8.43 -16.15 -8.01
N GLU A 235 -8.56 -16.99 -9.04
CA GLU A 235 -9.42 -18.17 -8.97
C GLU A 235 -8.89 -19.19 -7.95
N VAL A 236 -7.57 -19.39 -7.88
CA VAL A 236 -6.93 -20.20 -6.84
C VAL A 236 -7.24 -19.65 -5.45
N TYR A 237 -7.12 -18.34 -5.25
CA TYR A 237 -7.49 -17.72 -3.96
C TYR A 237 -8.95 -18.00 -3.64
N MET A 238 -9.86 -17.75 -4.59
CA MET A 238 -11.29 -17.90 -4.36
C MET A 238 -11.68 -19.33 -4.02
N GLN A 239 -11.07 -20.33 -4.66
CA GLN A 239 -11.34 -21.73 -4.35
C GLN A 239 -10.77 -22.15 -2.99
N ALA A 240 -9.58 -21.65 -2.61
CA ALA A 240 -9.05 -21.85 -1.26
C ALA A 240 -9.95 -21.22 -0.18
N MET A 241 -10.53 -20.05 -0.47
CA MET A 241 -11.43 -19.35 0.44
C MET A 241 -12.72 -20.12 0.69
N ARG A 242 -13.28 -20.77 -0.33
CA ARG A 242 -14.56 -21.48 -0.27
C ARG A 242 -14.64 -22.49 0.88
N GLU A 243 -13.61 -23.33 1.02
CA GLU A 243 -13.58 -24.37 2.07
C GLU A 243 -13.53 -23.79 3.48
N LEU A 244 -12.72 -22.75 3.68
CA LEU A 244 -12.58 -22.12 4.98
C LEU A 244 -13.83 -21.33 5.38
N LEU A 245 -14.51 -20.71 4.40
CA LEU A 245 -15.79 -20.04 4.63
C LEU A 245 -16.89 -21.03 5.01
N ALA A 246 -16.93 -22.21 4.36
CA ALA A 246 -17.85 -23.28 4.74
C ALA A 246 -17.61 -23.76 6.18
N ALA A 247 -16.35 -23.73 6.65
CA ALA A 247 -15.98 -23.99 8.03
C ALA A 247 -16.19 -22.80 8.99
N GLY A 248 -16.87 -21.72 8.57
CA GLY A 248 -17.17 -20.55 9.40
C GLY A 248 -15.97 -19.66 9.74
N ARG A 249 -14.84 -19.84 9.05
CA ARG A 249 -13.63 -19.02 9.21
C ARG A 249 -13.75 -17.70 8.46
N GLN A 250 -13.04 -16.70 8.95
CA GLN A 250 -12.93 -15.39 8.32
C GLN A 250 -11.65 -15.30 7.49
N ILE A 251 -11.70 -14.49 6.44
CA ILE A 251 -10.60 -14.36 5.49
C ILE A 251 -10.23 -12.90 5.35
N LEU A 252 -8.93 -12.59 5.39
CA LEU A 252 -8.39 -11.27 5.09
C LEU A 252 -7.69 -11.32 3.73
N MET A 253 -8.17 -10.54 2.77
CA MET A 253 -7.47 -10.32 1.51
C MET A 253 -7.02 -8.87 1.40
N LEU A 254 -5.70 -8.68 1.37
CA LEU A 254 -5.08 -7.41 1.08
C LEU A 254 -4.88 -7.27 -0.43
N VAL A 255 -5.29 -6.12 -0.96
CA VAL A 255 -5.05 -5.72 -2.34
C VAL A 255 -4.43 -4.31 -2.37
N PRO A 256 -3.64 -3.96 -3.40
CA PRO A 256 -3.16 -2.60 -3.55
C PRO A 256 -4.32 -1.61 -3.62
N GLU A 257 -4.10 -0.38 -3.13
CA GLU A 257 -5.16 0.63 -3.03
C GLU A 257 -5.87 0.93 -4.36
N ILE A 258 -5.12 0.89 -5.45
CA ILE A 258 -5.63 1.08 -6.82
C ILE A 258 -6.40 -0.14 -7.36
N ALA A 259 -6.09 -1.34 -6.88
CA ALA A 259 -6.70 -2.58 -7.34
C ALA A 259 -8.05 -2.87 -6.66
N LEU A 260 -8.32 -2.23 -5.52
CA LEU A 260 -9.59 -2.34 -4.79
C LEU A 260 -10.71 -1.58 -5.50
N THR A 261 -11.17 -2.13 -6.61
CA THR A 261 -12.23 -1.56 -7.45
C THR A 261 -13.60 -2.14 -7.08
N GLN A 262 -14.68 -1.41 -7.37
CA GLN A 262 -16.04 -1.93 -7.22
C GLN A 262 -16.26 -3.22 -8.03
N ALA A 263 -15.63 -3.35 -9.21
CA ALA A 263 -15.70 -4.56 -10.01
C ALA A 263 -15.07 -5.78 -9.30
N LEU A 264 -13.95 -5.57 -8.57
CA LEU A 264 -13.37 -6.62 -7.75
C LEU A 264 -14.33 -7.02 -6.64
N VAL A 265 -14.89 -6.05 -5.92
CA VAL A 265 -15.84 -6.28 -4.81
C VAL A 265 -17.07 -7.04 -5.31
N ALA A 266 -17.71 -6.55 -6.38
CA ALA A 266 -18.89 -7.18 -6.98
C ALA A 266 -18.61 -8.63 -7.42
N ARG A 267 -17.42 -8.92 -7.94
CA ARG A 267 -17.02 -10.29 -8.30
C ARG A 267 -16.93 -11.21 -7.08
N PHE A 268 -16.43 -10.72 -5.95
CA PHE A 268 -16.40 -11.48 -4.70
C PHE A 268 -17.81 -11.67 -4.12
N GLU A 269 -18.64 -10.62 -4.13
CA GLU A 269 -20.04 -10.68 -3.69
C GLU A 269 -20.83 -11.70 -4.52
N ALA A 270 -20.70 -11.64 -5.85
CA ALA A 270 -21.34 -12.58 -6.77
C ALA A 270 -20.85 -14.02 -6.60
N ARG A 271 -19.56 -14.25 -6.30
CA ARG A 271 -19.06 -15.62 -6.15
C ARG A 271 -19.45 -16.25 -4.82
N PHE A 272 -19.34 -15.51 -3.73
CA PHE A 272 -19.44 -16.10 -2.39
C PHE A 272 -20.80 -15.95 -1.75
N GLY A 273 -21.59 -14.93 -2.11
CA GLY A 273 -22.84 -14.59 -1.41
C GLY A 273 -22.68 -14.33 0.11
N ALA A 274 -21.47 -14.50 0.66
CA ALA A 274 -21.09 -14.26 2.02
C ALA A 274 -21.01 -12.76 2.29
N ALA A 275 -21.06 -12.37 3.55
CA ALA A 275 -20.85 -10.98 3.94
C ALA A 275 -19.39 -10.56 3.62
N VAL A 276 -19.22 -9.95 2.44
CA VAL A 276 -17.96 -9.34 1.99
C VAL A 276 -17.92 -7.91 2.55
N GLY A 277 -16.98 -7.66 3.44
CA GLY A 277 -16.69 -6.31 3.93
C GLY A 277 -15.53 -5.68 3.17
N VAL A 278 -15.54 -4.35 3.07
CA VAL A 278 -14.46 -3.59 2.44
C VAL A 278 -13.88 -2.59 3.44
N LEU A 279 -12.56 -2.56 3.61
CA LEU A 279 -11.89 -1.60 4.49
C LEU A 279 -10.74 -0.88 3.79
N HIS A 280 -10.95 0.40 3.49
CA HIS A 280 -9.96 1.24 2.83
C HIS A 280 -10.05 2.72 3.26
N SER A 281 -9.02 3.51 2.96
CA SER A 281 -8.91 4.91 3.44
C SER A 281 -9.99 5.87 2.93
N GLY A 282 -10.65 5.59 1.79
CA GLY A 282 -11.69 6.46 1.22
C GLY A 282 -13.12 6.17 1.68
N LEU A 283 -13.32 5.27 2.65
CA LEU A 283 -14.60 5.15 3.34
C LEU A 283 -14.75 6.30 4.34
N THR A 284 -15.99 6.72 4.61
CA THR A 284 -16.29 7.66 5.68
C THR A 284 -15.89 7.08 7.04
N ASP A 285 -15.63 7.95 8.03
CA ASP A 285 -15.31 7.52 9.39
C ASP A 285 -16.37 6.57 9.97
N GLN A 286 -17.64 6.85 9.68
CA GLN A 286 -18.77 6.01 10.08
C GLN A 286 -18.74 4.64 9.38
N ALA A 287 -18.57 4.60 8.06
CA ALA A 287 -18.52 3.33 7.31
C ALA A 287 -17.33 2.46 7.73
N ARG A 288 -16.17 3.07 8.03
CA ARG A 288 -15.01 2.36 8.59
C ARG A 288 -15.31 1.79 9.97
N ALA A 289 -15.94 2.56 10.84
CA ALA A 289 -16.30 2.11 12.18
C ALA A 289 -17.31 0.95 12.13
N GLN A 290 -18.31 1.02 11.24
CA GLN A 290 -19.29 -0.05 11.03
C GLN A 290 -18.64 -1.33 10.52
N THR A 291 -17.82 -1.25 9.48
CA THR A 291 -17.10 -2.41 8.92
C THR A 291 -16.17 -3.02 9.97
N TRP A 292 -15.41 -2.19 10.69
CA TRP A 292 -14.51 -2.64 11.74
C TRP A 292 -15.27 -3.36 12.88
N ALA A 293 -16.44 -2.85 13.27
CA ALA A 293 -17.27 -3.48 14.28
C ALA A 293 -17.86 -4.83 13.80
N ALA A 294 -18.27 -4.91 12.53
CA ALA A 294 -18.72 -6.16 11.91
C ALA A 294 -17.59 -7.21 11.81
N CYS A 295 -16.35 -6.77 11.54
CA CYS A 295 -15.17 -7.64 11.59
C CYS A 295 -15.01 -8.24 12.99
N ARG A 296 -15.06 -7.40 14.03
CA ARG A 296 -14.90 -7.79 15.45
C ARG A 296 -15.97 -8.78 15.90
N ARG A 297 -17.21 -8.63 15.46
CA ARG A 297 -18.32 -9.56 15.77
C ARG A 297 -18.26 -10.86 14.96
N GLY A 298 -17.41 -10.93 13.95
CA GLY A 298 -17.33 -12.08 13.07
C GLY A 298 -18.51 -12.16 12.09
N GLU A 299 -19.15 -11.03 11.76
CA GLU A 299 -20.27 -11.00 10.81
C GLU A 299 -19.79 -11.10 9.36
N LEU A 300 -18.55 -10.68 9.09
CA LEU A 300 -17.93 -10.70 7.77
C LEU A 300 -17.13 -11.98 7.56
N GLY A 301 -17.51 -12.78 6.56
CA GLY A 301 -16.76 -13.95 6.15
C GLY A 301 -15.48 -13.57 5.39
N ILE A 302 -15.55 -12.55 4.55
CA ILE A 302 -14.42 -12.04 3.77
C ILE A 302 -14.24 -10.55 4.07
N LEU A 303 -13.03 -10.14 4.43
CA LEU A 303 -12.62 -8.75 4.49
C LEU A 303 -11.64 -8.46 3.35
N LEU A 304 -12.10 -7.67 2.37
CA LEU A 304 -11.25 -7.08 1.35
C LEU A 304 -10.72 -5.74 1.87
N GLY A 305 -9.42 -5.49 1.75
CA GLY A 305 -8.89 -4.21 2.22
C GLY A 305 -7.54 -3.85 1.64
N THR A 306 -7.14 -2.61 1.92
CA THR A 306 -5.81 -2.12 1.56
C THR A 306 -4.85 -2.28 2.74
N ARG A 307 -3.67 -1.67 2.67
CA ARG A 307 -2.62 -1.72 3.71
C ARG A 307 -3.13 -1.69 5.16
N SER A 308 -4.05 -0.79 5.52
CA SER A 308 -4.53 -0.63 6.90
C SER A 308 -5.43 -1.76 7.40
N ALA A 309 -6.02 -2.55 6.50
CA ALA A 309 -6.90 -3.65 6.88
C ALA A 309 -6.17 -4.81 7.55
N VAL A 310 -4.83 -4.85 7.46
CA VAL A 310 -4.00 -5.83 8.17
C VAL A 310 -4.22 -5.83 9.69
N TRP A 311 -4.71 -4.71 10.25
CA TRP A 311 -4.98 -4.53 11.67
C TRP A 311 -6.41 -4.90 12.10
N ALA A 312 -7.30 -5.21 11.15
CA ALA A 312 -8.72 -5.43 11.44
C ALA A 312 -8.94 -6.63 12.38
N PRO A 313 -9.84 -6.54 13.37
CA PRO A 313 -10.13 -7.62 14.30
C PRO A 313 -10.90 -8.73 13.56
N LEU A 314 -10.33 -9.92 13.45
CA LEU A 314 -10.94 -11.07 12.79
C LEU A 314 -10.83 -12.27 13.75
N PRO A 315 -11.76 -12.44 14.69
CA PRO A 315 -11.65 -13.46 15.74
C PRO A 315 -11.51 -14.87 15.19
N ARG A 316 -12.13 -15.18 14.05
CA ARG A 316 -12.09 -16.51 13.41
C ARG A 316 -11.23 -16.55 12.14
N LEU A 317 -10.21 -15.69 12.04
CA LEU A 317 -9.28 -15.65 10.91
C LEU A 317 -8.76 -17.07 10.57
N GLY A 318 -8.91 -17.51 9.33
CA GLY A 318 -8.47 -18.81 8.83
C GLY A 318 -7.51 -18.73 7.63
N LEU A 319 -7.45 -17.60 6.93
CA LEU A 319 -6.55 -17.39 5.80
C LEU A 319 -6.25 -15.91 5.62
N LEU A 320 -4.99 -15.59 5.33
CA LEU A 320 -4.60 -14.31 4.77
C LEU A 320 -4.19 -14.46 3.30
N VAL A 321 -4.56 -13.50 2.47
CA VAL A 321 -4.10 -13.40 1.08
C VAL A 321 -3.58 -12.01 0.84
N ILE A 322 -2.42 -11.89 0.19
CA ILE A 322 -1.90 -10.62 -0.30
C ILE A 322 -1.76 -10.74 -1.81
N ASP A 323 -2.59 -10.01 -2.55
CA ASP A 323 -2.42 -9.92 -4.01
C ASP A 323 -1.40 -8.84 -4.36
N GLU A 324 -0.66 -9.05 -5.46
CA GLU A 324 0.42 -8.17 -5.91
C GLU A 324 1.41 -7.82 -4.78
N GLU A 325 1.90 -8.81 -4.03
CA GLU A 325 2.68 -8.62 -2.78
C GLU A 325 3.90 -7.69 -2.90
N HIS A 326 4.47 -7.59 -4.11
CA HIS A 326 5.59 -6.72 -4.43
C HIS A 326 5.22 -5.21 -4.46
N ASP A 327 3.94 -4.86 -4.33
CA ASP A 327 3.46 -3.49 -4.44
C ASP A 327 3.96 -2.61 -3.29
N ALA A 328 4.70 -1.54 -3.65
CA ALA A 328 5.25 -0.58 -2.69
C ALA A 328 4.20 0.15 -1.84
N SER A 329 2.92 0.17 -2.23
CA SER A 329 1.83 0.76 -1.43
C SER A 329 1.58 0.03 -0.12
N TYR A 330 2.02 -1.23 0.01
CA TYR A 330 1.99 -1.98 1.26
C TYR A 330 2.96 -1.43 2.31
N LYS A 331 3.98 -0.65 1.93
CA LYS A 331 4.85 0.07 2.87
C LYS A 331 4.27 1.45 3.17
N GLN A 332 4.00 1.72 4.44
CA GLN A 332 3.59 3.04 4.90
C GLN A 332 4.79 3.99 4.98
N GLN A 333 4.62 5.22 4.51
CA GLN A 333 5.68 6.24 4.43
C GLN A 333 5.60 7.30 5.55
N ASP A 334 4.41 7.50 6.14
CA ASP A 334 4.14 8.51 7.17
C ASP A 334 3.69 7.87 8.48
N GLY A 335 4.09 8.45 9.62
CA GLY A 335 3.77 7.88 10.94
C GLY A 335 4.46 6.54 11.17
N LEU A 336 3.70 5.51 11.56
CA LEU A 336 4.20 4.13 11.64
C LEU A 336 4.56 3.63 10.24
N ARG A 337 5.87 3.52 9.94
CA ARG A 337 6.37 3.07 8.62
C ARG A 337 6.43 1.55 8.48
N TYR A 338 5.30 0.87 8.72
CA TYR A 338 5.23 -0.58 8.64
C TYR A 338 5.05 -1.09 7.20
N SER A 339 5.46 -2.34 6.96
CA SER A 339 5.14 -3.12 5.78
C SER A 339 3.93 -4.01 6.08
N ALA A 340 2.79 -3.79 5.41
CA ALA A 340 1.61 -4.64 5.61
C ALA A 340 1.86 -6.10 5.24
N ARG A 341 2.74 -6.35 4.26
CA ARG A 341 3.16 -7.71 3.92
C ARG A 341 3.83 -8.41 5.10
N ASP A 342 4.83 -7.77 5.70
CA ASP A 342 5.59 -8.37 6.79
C ASP A 342 4.74 -8.46 8.07
N VAL A 343 3.88 -7.46 8.33
CA VAL A 343 2.88 -7.53 9.41
C VAL A 343 1.91 -8.70 9.19
N ALA A 344 1.44 -8.93 7.96
CA ALA A 344 0.52 -10.02 7.66
C ALA A 344 1.16 -11.40 7.82
N VAL A 345 2.42 -11.59 7.39
CA VAL A 345 3.16 -12.84 7.62
C VAL A 345 3.33 -13.09 9.12
N MET A 346 3.68 -12.06 9.89
CA MET A 346 3.78 -12.18 11.34
C MET A 346 2.44 -12.45 12.01
N ARG A 347 1.37 -11.84 11.53
CA ARG A 347 0.00 -12.09 11.98
C ARG A 347 -0.43 -13.53 11.70
N ALA A 348 -0.16 -14.03 10.49
CA ALA A 348 -0.42 -15.41 10.09
C ALA A 348 0.29 -16.39 11.03
N ARG A 349 1.58 -16.12 11.33
CA ARG A 349 2.36 -16.92 12.28
C ARG A 349 1.82 -16.87 13.71
N GLN A 350 1.41 -15.69 14.19
CA GLN A 350 0.86 -15.54 15.55
C GLN A 350 -0.53 -16.19 15.72
N ARG A 351 -1.29 -16.31 14.63
CA ARG A 351 -2.62 -16.94 14.57
C ARG A 351 -2.58 -18.41 14.15
N ASP A 352 -1.41 -18.91 13.78
CA ASP A 352 -1.21 -20.26 13.25
C ASP A 352 -2.13 -20.57 12.06
N VAL A 353 -2.12 -19.69 11.05
CA VAL A 353 -2.94 -19.80 9.84
C VAL A 353 -2.10 -19.64 8.57
N PRO A 354 -2.55 -20.20 7.44
CA PRO A 354 -1.87 -20.02 6.17
C PRO A 354 -1.94 -18.58 5.66
N ILE A 355 -0.92 -18.19 4.90
CA ILE A 355 -0.90 -16.95 4.12
C ILE A 355 -0.43 -17.22 2.68
N VAL A 356 -1.16 -16.65 1.72
CA VAL A 356 -0.79 -16.69 0.30
C VAL A 356 -0.28 -15.33 -0.14
N LEU A 357 0.93 -15.30 -0.69
CA LEU A 357 1.56 -14.13 -1.30
C LEU A 357 1.47 -14.27 -2.82
N GLY A 358 0.62 -13.48 -3.43
CA GLY A 358 0.34 -13.49 -4.85
C GLY A 358 1.19 -12.52 -5.64
N SER A 359 1.87 -12.97 -6.70
CA SER A 359 2.59 -12.05 -7.58
C SER A 359 2.86 -12.63 -8.96
N ALA A 360 2.91 -11.79 -10.00
CA ALA A 360 3.58 -12.16 -11.25
C ALA A 360 5.09 -11.88 -11.21
N THR A 361 5.47 -10.90 -10.39
CA THR A 361 6.82 -10.36 -10.27
C THR A 361 7.16 -10.20 -8.78
N PRO A 362 7.38 -11.29 -8.05
CA PRO A 362 7.58 -11.27 -6.60
C PRO A 362 8.74 -10.36 -6.19
N SER A 363 8.68 -9.76 -5.01
CA SER A 363 9.77 -8.94 -4.49
C SER A 363 11.02 -9.80 -4.25
N LEU A 364 12.21 -9.20 -4.35
CA LEU A 364 13.44 -9.97 -4.13
C LEU A 364 13.51 -10.56 -2.71
N GLU A 365 12.90 -9.92 -1.70
CA GLU A 365 12.72 -10.50 -0.36
C GLU A 365 11.93 -11.82 -0.41
N SER A 366 10.80 -11.83 -1.13
CA SER A 366 9.94 -13.02 -1.27
C SER A 366 10.63 -14.12 -2.07
N CYS A 367 11.35 -13.76 -3.14
CA CYS A 367 12.19 -14.70 -3.91
C CYS A 367 13.25 -15.37 -3.02
N LEU A 368 14.01 -14.60 -2.23
CA LEU A 368 15.02 -15.14 -1.34
C LEU A 368 14.42 -16.05 -0.26
N ASN A 369 13.24 -15.70 0.26
CA ASN A 369 12.54 -16.56 1.22
C ASN A 369 12.09 -17.89 0.62
N GLY A 370 11.65 -17.88 -0.65
CA GLY A 370 11.38 -19.09 -1.42
C GLY A 370 12.65 -19.93 -1.62
N GLN A 371 13.76 -19.33 -2.04
CA GLN A 371 15.05 -20.01 -2.21
C GLN A 371 15.57 -20.64 -0.91
N ARG A 372 15.28 -20.01 0.24
CA ARG A 372 15.66 -20.51 1.58
C ARG A 372 14.68 -21.53 2.16
N GLY A 373 13.64 -21.91 1.42
CA GLY A 373 12.59 -22.84 1.90
C GLY A 373 11.73 -22.28 3.04
N ARG A 374 11.79 -20.97 3.31
CA ARG A 374 10.91 -20.32 4.30
C ARG A 374 9.49 -20.15 3.75
N TYR A 375 9.39 -19.93 2.44
CA TYR A 375 8.13 -19.88 1.70
C TYR A 375 8.08 -21.06 0.73
N GLU A 376 6.93 -21.70 0.59
CA GLU A 376 6.68 -22.67 -0.48
C GLU A 376 6.33 -21.91 -1.76
N THR A 377 7.20 -21.97 -2.76
CA THR A 377 6.96 -21.29 -4.04
C THR A 377 6.21 -22.20 -5.00
N VAL A 378 5.05 -21.72 -5.49
CA VAL A 378 4.25 -22.43 -6.49
C VAL A 378 4.12 -21.58 -7.75
N HIS A 379 4.43 -22.19 -8.90
CA HIS A 379 4.41 -21.50 -10.19
C HIS A 379 3.14 -21.80 -10.98
N LEU A 380 2.47 -20.75 -11.46
CA LEU A 380 1.42 -20.84 -12.49
C LEU A 380 2.01 -20.36 -13.83
N ARG A 381 2.47 -21.31 -14.64
CA ARG A 381 3.18 -21.02 -15.90
C ARG A 381 2.19 -20.82 -17.05
N THR A 382 1.06 -21.51 -17.00
CA THR A 382 0.02 -21.43 -18.03
C THR A 382 -0.92 -20.24 -17.77
N ARG A 383 -1.12 -19.38 -18.78
CA ARG A 383 -2.18 -18.34 -18.75
C ARG A 383 -3.55 -19.00 -18.86
N ALA A 384 -4.55 -18.48 -18.16
CA ALA A 384 -5.94 -18.83 -18.44
C ALA A 384 -6.38 -18.06 -19.71
N GLY A 385 -6.31 -18.70 -20.88
CA GLY A 385 -6.72 -18.13 -22.18
C GLY A 385 -5.64 -18.11 -23.27
N SER A 386 -5.96 -17.56 -24.45
CA SER A 386 -5.18 -17.62 -25.72
C SER A 386 -4.25 -16.41 -26.01
N ALA A 387 -3.95 -15.55 -25.03
CA ALA A 387 -3.26 -14.27 -25.29
C ALA A 387 -1.72 -14.38 -25.49
N VAL A 388 -1.23 -13.83 -26.61
CA VAL A 388 0.19 -13.78 -27.03
C VAL A 388 1.00 -12.74 -26.21
N LEU A 389 2.28 -12.99 -25.98
CA LEU A 389 3.19 -12.00 -25.37
C LEU A 389 3.43 -10.82 -26.33
N PRO A 390 3.39 -9.56 -25.86
CA PRO A 390 3.64 -8.42 -26.72
C PRO A 390 5.09 -8.39 -27.18
N ARG A 391 5.30 -7.82 -28.36
CA ARG A 391 6.65 -7.59 -28.89
C ARG A 391 7.25 -6.41 -28.14
N VAL A 392 8.43 -6.62 -27.55
CA VAL A 392 9.19 -5.55 -26.90
C VAL A 392 10.31 -5.10 -27.84
N ARG A 393 10.43 -3.79 -28.07
CA ARG A 393 11.47 -3.19 -28.90
C ARG A 393 12.20 -2.10 -28.13
N LEU A 394 13.52 -2.21 -28.09
CA LEU A 394 14.39 -1.18 -27.55
C LEU A 394 14.64 -0.12 -28.64
N LEU A 395 14.53 1.14 -28.27
CA LEU A 395 14.86 2.29 -29.11
C LEU A 395 16.11 2.95 -28.54
N ASP A 396 17.21 2.82 -29.28
CA ASP A 396 18.44 3.55 -29.00
C ASP A 396 18.24 5.02 -29.37
N ILE A 397 18.36 5.91 -28.38
CA ILE A 397 18.15 7.35 -28.55
C ILE A 397 19.46 8.15 -28.58
N ARG A 398 20.62 7.50 -28.60
CA ARG A 398 21.92 8.18 -28.64
C ARG A 398 22.06 9.06 -29.88
N GLY A 399 22.34 10.34 -29.66
CA GLY A 399 22.56 11.34 -30.71
C GLY A 399 21.32 11.70 -31.54
N LEU A 400 20.13 11.18 -31.21
CA LEU A 400 18.90 11.46 -31.94
C LEU A 400 18.25 12.75 -31.45
N LYS A 401 17.77 13.60 -32.37
CA LYS A 401 16.96 14.75 -31.97
C LYS A 401 15.67 14.28 -31.30
N LEU A 402 15.45 14.72 -30.05
CA LEU A 402 14.25 14.41 -29.28
C LEU A 402 13.32 15.63 -29.18
N ASP A 403 12.02 15.42 -29.35
CA ASP A 403 10.99 16.44 -29.11
C ASP A 403 10.28 16.16 -27.77
N GLY A 404 10.44 17.07 -26.81
CA GLY A 404 9.94 16.86 -25.44
C GLY A 404 10.45 15.57 -24.76
N GLY A 405 11.54 14.97 -25.24
CA GLY A 405 12.07 13.68 -24.79
C GLY A 405 11.57 12.45 -25.59
N LEU A 406 10.83 12.65 -26.67
CA LEU A 406 10.30 11.61 -27.53
C LEU A 406 11.16 11.50 -28.81
N SER A 407 11.53 10.28 -29.17
CA SER A 407 12.18 10.00 -30.46
C SER A 407 11.18 10.04 -31.60
N GLU A 408 11.64 10.33 -32.82
CA GLU A 408 10.80 10.29 -34.02
C GLU A 408 10.17 8.89 -34.23
N ALA A 409 10.93 7.83 -33.94
CA ALA A 409 10.44 6.46 -34.00
C ALA A 409 9.26 6.21 -33.05
N LEU A 410 9.33 6.75 -31.83
CA LEU A 410 8.23 6.65 -30.88
C LEU A 410 7.02 7.48 -31.34
N LEU A 411 7.22 8.72 -31.78
CA LEU A 411 6.13 9.56 -32.30
C LEU A 411 5.42 8.88 -33.48
N ARG A 412 6.15 8.27 -34.41
CA ARG A 412 5.57 7.52 -35.52
C ARG A 412 4.70 6.36 -35.04
N ALA A 413 5.21 5.55 -34.11
CA ALA A 413 4.45 4.44 -33.52
C ALA A 413 3.18 4.93 -32.80
N ILE A 414 3.23 6.07 -32.12
CA ILE A 414 2.05 6.69 -31.50
C ILE A 414 1.04 7.07 -32.58
N GLY A 415 1.47 7.77 -33.64
CA GLY A 415 0.60 8.20 -34.74
C GLY A 415 -0.12 7.03 -35.44
N GLU A 416 0.58 5.92 -35.68
CA GLU A 416 -0.01 4.72 -36.28
C GLU A 416 -1.15 4.13 -35.44
N ARG A 417 -1.01 4.15 -34.11
CA ARG A 417 -2.02 3.62 -33.17
C ARG A 417 -3.22 4.55 -33.07
N LEU A 418 -2.97 5.85 -33.01
CA LEU A 418 -4.03 6.87 -33.02
C LEU A 418 -4.84 6.84 -34.33
N ALA A 419 -4.18 6.61 -35.48
CA ALA A 419 -4.87 6.45 -36.76
C ALA A 419 -5.84 5.26 -36.78
N ARG A 420 -5.54 4.21 -36.00
CA ARG A 420 -6.40 3.02 -35.81
C ARG A 420 -7.45 3.21 -34.70
N ARG A 421 -7.54 4.39 -34.10
CA ARG A 421 -8.38 4.70 -32.92
C ARG A 421 -8.07 3.81 -31.73
N GLU A 422 -6.81 3.41 -31.61
CA GLU A 422 -6.27 2.69 -30.46
C GLU A 422 -5.69 3.69 -29.45
N GLN A 423 -5.55 3.27 -28.19
CA GLN A 423 -5.04 4.10 -27.11
C GLN A 423 -3.57 3.80 -26.82
N VAL A 424 -2.85 4.84 -26.39
CA VAL A 424 -1.42 4.77 -26.08
C VAL A 424 -1.16 5.13 -24.62
N LEU A 425 -0.25 4.39 -23.98
CA LEU A 425 0.21 4.65 -22.62
C LEU A 425 1.71 4.96 -22.59
N LEU A 426 2.09 6.15 -22.13
CA LEU A 426 3.48 6.54 -21.89
C LEU A 426 3.80 6.49 -20.39
N PHE A 427 4.80 5.70 -20.03
CA PHE A 427 5.37 5.62 -18.68
C PHE A 427 6.56 6.55 -18.52
N LEU A 428 6.48 7.39 -17.50
CA LEU A 428 7.54 8.27 -17.05
C LEU A 428 7.85 8.08 -15.57
N ASN A 429 9.08 8.43 -15.21
CA ASN A 429 9.48 8.43 -13.82
C ASN A 429 8.89 9.65 -13.08
N ARG A 430 8.60 9.48 -11.79
CA ARG A 430 8.04 10.57 -10.98
C ARG A 430 9.12 11.62 -10.73
N ARG A 431 8.78 12.90 -10.88
CA ARG A 431 9.59 14.06 -10.47
C ARG A 431 10.14 13.86 -9.05
N GLY A 432 11.46 13.96 -8.86
CA GLY A 432 12.09 13.96 -7.53
C GLY A 432 13.49 13.34 -7.40
N PHE A 433 14.06 12.76 -8.46
CA PHE A 433 15.46 12.29 -8.41
C PHE A 433 16.41 13.47 -8.58
N ALA A 434 17.52 13.50 -7.83
CA ALA A 434 18.63 14.40 -8.13
C ALA A 434 19.12 14.06 -9.55
N PRO A 435 19.09 15.00 -10.51
CA PRO A 435 19.38 14.68 -11.90
C PRO A 435 20.84 14.30 -12.03
N THR A 436 21.09 13.00 -12.20
CA THR A 436 22.39 12.51 -12.68
C THR A 436 22.57 13.04 -14.11
N VAL A 437 23.81 13.32 -14.50
CA VAL A 437 24.12 13.78 -15.86
C VAL A 437 24.42 12.60 -16.78
N ILE A 438 23.94 12.67 -18.02
CA ILE A 438 24.29 11.75 -19.11
C ILE A 438 24.75 12.54 -20.35
N CYS A 439 25.66 11.99 -21.14
CA CYS A 439 25.94 12.48 -22.48
C CYS A 439 24.94 11.87 -23.48
N HIS A 440 24.16 12.72 -24.13
CA HIS A 440 23.15 12.28 -25.09
C HIS A 440 23.77 11.62 -26.34
N ARG A 441 25.03 11.96 -26.68
CA ARG A 441 25.73 11.40 -27.86
C ARG A 441 26.24 9.98 -27.63
N CYS A 442 26.96 9.72 -26.55
CA CYS A 442 27.61 8.42 -26.32
C CYS A 442 27.01 7.59 -25.18
N GLY A 443 26.11 8.16 -24.38
CA GLY A 443 25.55 7.50 -23.20
C GLY A 443 26.46 7.56 -21.96
N TRP A 444 27.55 8.33 -21.97
CA TRP A 444 28.39 8.48 -20.77
C TRP A 444 27.56 8.95 -19.57
N VAL A 445 27.70 8.30 -18.41
CA VAL A 445 26.97 8.64 -17.18
C VAL A 445 27.94 9.23 -16.15
N GLY A 446 27.55 10.33 -15.52
CA GLY A 446 28.33 11.00 -14.48
C GLY A 446 28.64 10.14 -13.27
N ARG A 447 29.85 9.60 -13.21
CA ARG A 447 30.41 8.87 -12.07
C ARG A 447 31.48 9.70 -11.37
N CYS A 448 31.48 9.70 -10.05
CA CYS A 448 32.54 10.35 -9.30
C CYS A 448 33.82 9.51 -9.39
N THR A 449 34.97 10.16 -9.58
CA THR A 449 36.28 9.48 -9.61
C THR A 449 36.85 9.21 -8.22
N ARG A 450 36.21 9.73 -7.16
CA ARG A 450 36.63 9.56 -5.76
C ARG A 450 35.76 8.57 -4.97
N CYS A 451 34.59 8.22 -5.48
CA CYS A 451 33.65 7.27 -4.86
C CYS A 451 32.63 6.78 -5.90
N ASP A 452 31.84 5.76 -5.58
CA ASP A 452 30.87 5.17 -6.54
C ASP A 452 29.58 6.01 -6.74
N ALA A 453 29.52 7.22 -6.19
CA ALA A 453 28.36 8.08 -6.29
C ALA A 453 28.21 8.71 -7.69
N ARG A 454 26.95 9.01 -8.06
CA ARG A 454 26.65 9.75 -9.29
C ARG A 454 26.89 11.25 -9.13
N LEU A 455 27.35 11.87 -10.20
CA LEU A 455 27.53 13.31 -10.28
C LEU A 455 26.23 14.01 -10.67
N VAL A 456 25.94 15.13 -10.00
CA VAL A 456 24.79 16.00 -10.28
C VAL A 456 25.28 17.27 -10.93
N TRP A 457 24.61 17.71 -12.00
CA TRP A 457 25.00 18.94 -12.70
C TRP A 457 24.39 20.19 -12.04
N HIS A 458 25.25 21.09 -11.58
CA HIS A 458 24.86 22.39 -11.04
C HIS A 458 25.01 23.48 -12.11
N LYS A 459 23.92 23.75 -12.83
CA LYS A 459 23.91 24.70 -13.97
C LYS A 459 24.44 26.10 -13.64
N LYS A 460 24.18 26.61 -12.42
CA LYS A 460 24.63 27.96 -12.02
C LYS A 460 26.14 28.07 -11.81
N GLY A 461 26.83 26.96 -11.59
CA GLY A 461 28.28 26.93 -11.37
C GLY A 461 29.05 26.19 -12.45
N GLU A 462 28.39 25.79 -13.54
CA GLU A 462 28.96 24.98 -14.65
C GLU A 462 29.87 23.85 -14.16
N ALA A 463 29.42 23.12 -13.14
CA ALA A 463 30.20 22.07 -12.52
C ALA A 463 29.33 20.86 -12.17
N LEU A 464 29.98 19.69 -12.18
CA LEU A 464 29.42 18.44 -11.71
C LEU A 464 29.82 18.25 -10.24
N HIS A 465 28.84 18.01 -9.38
CA HIS A 465 29.07 17.83 -7.95
C HIS A 465 28.74 16.41 -7.50
N CYS A 466 29.65 15.81 -6.74
CA CYS A 466 29.37 14.63 -5.96
C CYS A 466 28.81 15.04 -4.60
N HIS A 467 27.57 14.67 -4.30
CA HIS A 467 26.95 14.94 -3.00
C HIS A 467 27.34 13.94 -1.91
N HIS A 468 28.06 12.86 -2.26
CA HIS A 468 28.57 11.89 -1.30
C HIS A 468 29.92 12.33 -0.71
N CYS A 469 30.93 12.61 -1.54
CA CYS A 469 32.26 12.98 -1.09
C CYS A 469 32.61 14.47 -1.26
N GLY A 470 31.68 15.28 -1.78
CA GLY A 470 31.89 16.71 -2.01
C GLY A 470 32.80 17.06 -3.20
N ALA A 471 33.20 16.08 -4.02
CA ALA A 471 34.02 16.34 -5.20
C ALA A 471 33.30 17.26 -6.19
N VAL A 472 34.04 18.20 -6.77
CA VAL A 472 33.55 19.12 -7.79
C VAL A 472 34.40 18.96 -9.05
N HIS A 473 33.75 18.70 -10.18
CA HIS A 473 34.40 18.62 -11.48
C HIS A 473 33.88 19.78 -12.37
N PRO A 474 34.70 20.81 -12.63
CA PRO A 474 34.33 21.92 -13.51
C PRO A 474 34.15 21.43 -14.95
N LEU A 475 33.12 21.90 -15.65
CA LEU A 475 32.87 21.54 -17.04
C LEU A 475 33.85 22.18 -18.04
N SER A 476 34.69 23.13 -17.57
CA SER A 476 35.82 23.65 -18.34
C SER A 476 36.94 22.63 -18.56
N ARG A 477 36.91 21.48 -17.86
CA ARG A 477 37.85 20.38 -18.05
C ARG A 477 37.14 19.19 -18.73
N PRO A 478 37.84 18.45 -19.62
CA PRO A 478 37.33 17.21 -20.15
C PRO A 478 36.81 16.31 -19.05
N VAL A 479 35.62 15.77 -19.28
CA VAL A 479 34.97 14.89 -18.32
C VAL A 479 35.67 13.53 -18.33
N PRO A 480 36.06 12.96 -17.18
CA PRO A 480 36.77 11.68 -17.14
C PRO A 480 35.95 10.55 -17.76
N ASP A 481 36.64 9.63 -18.44
CA ASP A 481 36.07 8.43 -19.06
C ASP A 481 34.99 8.70 -20.12
N HIS A 482 34.86 9.95 -20.57
CA HIS A 482 33.96 10.33 -21.65
C HIS A 482 34.65 10.14 -23.01
N THR A 483 34.07 9.30 -23.85
CA THR A 483 34.72 8.75 -25.05
C THR A 483 34.15 9.26 -26.38
N CYS A 484 33.30 10.29 -26.39
CA CYS A 484 32.71 10.73 -27.66
C CYS A 484 33.65 11.62 -28.47
N ASP A 485 33.59 11.49 -29.79
CA ASP A 485 34.22 12.44 -30.70
C ASP A 485 33.41 13.74 -30.72
N GLY A 486 33.96 14.81 -30.15
CA GLY A 486 33.37 16.15 -30.09
C GLY A 486 32.99 16.64 -28.69
N GLU A 487 32.32 17.80 -28.64
CA GLU A 487 31.86 18.38 -27.37
C GLU A 487 30.79 17.49 -26.69
N PRO A 488 30.90 17.25 -25.37
CA PRO A 488 29.91 16.49 -24.62
C PRO A 488 28.51 17.14 -24.66
N ASP A 489 27.51 16.42 -25.18
CA ASP A 489 26.10 16.85 -25.08
C ASP A 489 25.49 16.42 -23.75
N LEU A 490 25.85 17.13 -22.69
CA LEU A 490 25.46 16.79 -21.32
C LEU A 490 24.02 17.24 -21.02
N VAL A 491 23.16 16.27 -20.75
CA VAL A 491 21.77 16.49 -20.38
C VAL A 491 21.47 15.90 -19.00
N PRO A 492 20.59 16.54 -18.20
CA PRO A 492 20.10 15.93 -16.97
C PRO A 492 19.20 14.74 -17.29
N LEU A 493 19.42 13.61 -16.61
CA LEU A 493 18.52 12.45 -16.65
C LEU A 493 17.18 12.82 -15.99
N GLY A 494 16.08 12.48 -16.66
CA GLY A 494 14.72 12.81 -16.22
C GLY A 494 13.96 13.68 -17.21
N VAL A 495 13.06 13.09 -17.98
CA VAL A 495 12.08 13.86 -18.78
C VAL A 495 10.85 14.16 -17.93
N GLY A 496 10.53 15.45 -17.77
CA GLY A 496 9.34 15.88 -17.03
C GLY A 496 8.05 15.55 -17.76
N THR A 497 7.03 15.07 -17.05
CA THR A 497 5.70 14.73 -17.62
C THR A 497 5.02 15.90 -18.32
N GLU A 498 5.29 17.14 -17.91
CA GLU A 498 4.83 18.37 -18.58
C GLU A 498 5.42 18.51 -19.98
N ARG A 499 6.74 18.39 -20.12
CA ARG A 499 7.44 18.55 -21.40
C ARG A 499 6.98 17.50 -22.43
N VAL A 500 6.75 16.27 -21.97
CA VAL A 500 6.19 15.21 -22.83
C VAL A 500 4.75 15.54 -23.24
N ALA A 501 3.92 16.04 -22.32
CA ALA A 501 2.54 16.38 -22.63
C ALA A 501 2.46 17.54 -23.65
N GLU A 502 3.30 18.56 -23.48
CA GLU A 502 3.41 19.69 -24.42
C GLU A 502 3.84 19.21 -25.82
N ALA A 503 4.87 18.36 -25.91
CA ALA A 503 5.32 17.81 -27.19
C ALA A 503 4.25 16.93 -27.86
N LEU A 504 3.54 16.10 -27.09
CA LEU A 504 2.45 15.29 -27.64
C LEU A 504 1.25 16.12 -28.10
N ALA A 505 0.92 17.20 -27.37
CA ALA A 505 -0.14 18.11 -27.77
C ALA A 505 0.22 18.87 -29.06
N ALA A 506 1.49 19.22 -29.24
CA ALA A 506 2.00 19.82 -30.47
C ALA A 506 2.02 18.81 -31.64
N ALA A 507 2.49 17.58 -31.41
CA ALA A 507 2.61 16.55 -32.43
C ALA A 507 1.26 15.95 -32.87
N PHE A 508 0.27 15.90 -31.97
CA PHE A 508 -1.06 15.33 -32.24
C PHE A 508 -2.19 16.27 -31.83
N PRO A 509 -2.41 17.37 -32.58
CA PRO A 509 -3.49 18.32 -32.30
C PRO A 509 -4.85 17.62 -32.31
N GLY A 510 -5.69 17.89 -31.31
CA GLY A 510 -7.05 17.36 -31.20
C GLY A 510 -7.17 15.98 -30.53
N GLN A 511 -6.07 15.32 -30.18
CA GLN A 511 -6.10 14.09 -29.38
C GLN A 511 -6.32 14.40 -27.89
N ARG A 512 -7.06 13.52 -27.20
CA ARG A 512 -7.40 13.70 -25.78
C ARG A 512 -6.30 13.11 -24.92
N ILE A 513 -5.42 13.99 -24.43
CA ILE A 513 -4.24 13.64 -23.64
C ILE A 513 -4.54 13.83 -22.15
N ALA A 514 -4.25 12.82 -21.33
CA ALA A 514 -4.38 12.90 -19.88
C ALA A 514 -3.07 12.59 -19.15
N ARG A 515 -2.69 13.47 -18.22
CA ARG A 515 -1.59 13.22 -17.26
C ARG A 515 -2.12 12.56 -15.99
N ILE A 516 -1.63 11.37 -15.71
CA ILE A 516 -2.04 10.52 -14.60
C ILE A 516 -0.85 10.38 -13.64
N ASP A 517 -0.61 11.45 -12.89
CA ASP A 517 0.41 11.51 -11.85
C ASP A 517 -0.20 11.95 -10.51
N ARG A 518 0.57 11.79 -9.42
CA ARG A 518 0.09 12.09 -8.06
C ARG A 518 -0.20 13.57 -7.83
N ASP A 519 0.36 14.46 -8.65
CA ASP A 519 0.20 15.90 -8.51
C ASP A 519 -1.04 16.41 -9.26
N THR A 520 -1.38 15.79 -10.41
CA THR A 520 -2.59 16.06 -11.18
C THR A 520 -3.83 15.34 -10.63
N MET A 521 -3.67 14.13 -10.10
CA MET A 521 -4.78 13.32 -9.58
C MET A 521 -5.04 13.56 -8.09
N ARG A 522 -5.63 14.73 -7.78
CA ARG A 522 -6.03 15.08 -6.41
C ARG A 522 -7.41 14.51 -6.09
N GLY A 523 -7.41 13.40 -5.34
CA GLY A 523 -8.61 12.78 -4.81
C GLY A 523 -9.02 11.52 -5.57
N ARG A 524 -9.59 10.55 -4.85
CA ARG A 524 -9.98 9.23 -5.39
C ARG A 524 -11.02 9.31 -6.51
N GLU A 525 -11.91 10.29 -6.45
CA GLU A 525 -12.96 10.47 -7.45
C GLU A 525 -12.38 10.89 -8.81
N ALA A 526 -11.33 11.72 -8.83
CA ALA A 526 -10.63 12.08 -10.06
C ALA A 526 -10.00 10.83 -10.71
N ILE A 527 -9.32 9.99 -9.91
CA ILE A 527 -8.72 8.73 -10.39
C ILE A 527 -9.80 7.80 -10.99
N ARG A 528 -10.93 7.63 -10.27
CA ARG A 528 -12.04 6.78 -10.73
C ARG A 528 -12.59 7.25 -12.08
N ARG A 529 -12.87 8.54 -12.21
CA ARG A 529 -13.37 9.14 -13.46
C ARG A 529 -12.39 8.96 -14.60
N THR A 530 -11.10 9.21 -14.38
CA THR A 530 -10.08 9.00 -15.41
C THR A 530 -10.01 7.54 -15.86
N PHE A 531 -10.12 6.57 -14.95
CA PHE A 531 -10.15 5.15 -15.34
C PHE A 531 -11.40 4.78 -16.13
N GLU A 532 -12.55 5.36 -15.79
CA GLU A 532 -13.77 5.24 -16.59
C GLU A 532 -13.59 5.86 -17.98
N ASP A 533 -12.94 7.01 -18.07
CA ASP A 533 -12.63 7.67 -19.33
C ASP A 533 -11.70 6.82 -20.20
N ILE A 534 -10.68 6.18 -19.62
CA ILE A 534 -9.81 5.24 -20.37
C ILE A 534 -10.64 4.06 -20.90
N ARG A 535 -11.46 3.41 -20.06
CA ARG A 535 -12.29 2.26 -20.45
C ARG A 535 -13.32 2.62 -21.52
N ALA A 536 -13.94 3.79 -21.37
CA ALA A 536 -14.91 4.32 -22.33
C ALA A 536 -14.25 4.90 -23.60
N ARG A 537 -12.92 4.75 -23.76
CA ARG A 537 -12.14 5.30 -24.88
C ARG A 537 -12.37 6.81 -25.08
N ARG A 538 -12.53 7.54 -23.97
CA ARG A 538 -12.61 9.00 -23.92
C ARG A 538 -11.24 9.68 -23.85
N LEU A 539 -10.17 8.90 -23.74
CA LEU A 539 -8.78 9.35 -23.75
C LEU A 539 -8.01 8.57 -24.81
N ASP A 540 -7.15 9.25 -25.54
CA ASP A 540 -6.37 8.64 -26.64
C ASP A 540 -4.93 8.39 -26.19
N ILE A 541 -4.36 9.31 -25.40
CA ILE A 541 -3.00 9.24 -24.90
C ILE A 541 -3.00 9.43 -23.39
N MET A 542 -2.43 8.47 -22.67
CA MET A 542 -2.24 8.54 -21.23
C MET A 542 -0.76 8.68 -20.90
N ILE A 543 -0.41 9.70 -20.13
CA ILE A 543 0.95 9.94 -19.65
C ILE A 543 0.94 9.68 -18.15
N GLY A 544 1.57 8.61 -17.70
CA GLY A 544 1.45 8.18 -16.31
C GLY A 544 2.73 7.69 -15.67
N THR A 545 2.67 7.64 -14.35
CA THR A 545 3.63 6.87 -13.55
C THR A 545 3.07 5.46 -13.29
N GLN A 546 3.72 4.69 -12.41
CA GLN A 546 3.41 3.28 -12.10
C GLN A 546 1.93 2.95 -11.75
N MET A 547 1.07 3.95 -11.53
CA MET A 547 -0.35 3.75 -11.20
C MET A 547 -1.17 3.04 -12.28
N LEU A 548 -0.82 3.17 -13.57
CA LEU A 548 -1.60 2.58 -14.68
C LEU A 548 -1.22 1.14 -15.02
N ALA A 549 -0.11 0.62 -14.49
CA ALA A 549 0.40 -0.72 -14.83
C ALA A 549 -0.34 -1.86 -14.11
N LYS A 550 -1.09 -1.56 -13.06
CA LYS A 550 -1.52 -2.53 -12.04
C LYS A 550 -3.03 -2.69 -12.00
N GLY A 551 -3.53 -3.92 -11.85
CA GLY A 551 -4.91 -4.22 -11.45
C GLY A 551 -6.05 -3.83 -12.41
N HIS A 552 -5.80 -3.08 -13.47
CA HIS A 552 -6.84 -2.61 -14.40
C HIS A 552 -6.71 -3.27 -15.77
N ASP A 553 -7.86 -3.62 -16.36
CA ASP A 553 -7.95 -4.08 -17.73
C ASP A 553 -8.32 -2.91 -18.65
N PHE A 554 -7.49 -2.67 -19.67
CA PHE A 554 -7.65 -1.60 -20.64
C PHE A 554 -7.44 -2.19 -22.04
N SER A 555 -8.48 -2.82 -22.58
CA SER A 555 -8.44 -3.50 -23.89
C SER A 555 -8.15 -2.57 -25.06
N GLY A 556 -8.33 -1.26 -24.91
CA GLY A 556 -8.02 -0.27 -25.95
C GLY A 556 -6.54 0.11 -26.02
N ILE A 557 -5.70 -0.29 -25.05
CA ILE A 557 -4.28 0.05 -25.04
C ILE A 557 -3.48 -1.00 -25.81
N THR A 558 -2.96 -0.61 -26.97
CA THR A 558 -2.19 -1.49 -27.87
C THR A 558 -0.71 -1.10 -27.97
N LEU A 559 -0.36 0.10 -27.51
CA LEU A 559 1.03 0.56 -27.39
C LEU A 559 1.32 1.07 -25.99
N VAL A 560 2.40 0.56 -25.41
CA VAL A 560 2.97 1.09 -24.17
C VAL A 560 4.41 1.52 -24.41
N ALA A 561 4.74 2.75 -24.03
CA ALA A 561 6.07 3.31 -24.20
C ALA A 561 6.70 3.68 -22.86
N VAL A 562 7.92 3.19 -22.60
CA VAL A 562 8.78 3.70 -21.52
C VAL A 562 9.65 4.79 -22.12
N VAL A 563 9.39 6.04 -21.74
CA VAL A 563 10.04 7.22 -22.36
C VAL A 563 11.46 7.44 -21.83
N ASP A 564 11.68 7.12 -20.56
CA ASP A 564 12.94 7.40 -19.86
C ASP A 564 13.32 6.19 -18.99
N ALA A 565 13.90 5.16 -19.62
CA ALA A 565 14.43 4.00 -18.91
C ALA A 565 15.70 4.34 -18.11
N ASP A 566 16.51 5.26 -18.62
CA ASP A 566 17.84 5.57 -18.06
C ASP A 566 17.75 6.15 -16.64
N SER A 567 16.73 6.96 -16.36
CA SER A 567 16.47 7.49 -15.01
C SER A 567 16.23 6.38 -13.96
N ARG A 568 15.83 5.18 -14.39
CA ARG A 568 15.65 4.01 -13.52
C ARG A 568 16.92 3.17 -13.43
N LEU A 569 17.60 2.95 -14.55
CA LEU A 569 18.85 2.19 -14.60
C LEU A 569 19.95 2.85 -13.77
N PHE A 570 20.07 4.18 -13.83
CA PHE A 570 21.14 4.92 -13.14
C PHE A 570 20.65 5.67 -11.91
N SER A 571 19.55 5.21 -11.31
CA SER A 571 19.06 5.76 -10.05
C SER A 571 20.05 5.54 -8.91
N LEU A 572 20.06 6.45 -7.94
CA LEU A 572 20.80 6.27 -6.68
C LEU A 572 20.14 5.26 -5.73
N ASP A 573 18.89 4.87 -6.00
CA ASP A 573 18.20 3.83 -5.25
C ASP A 573 18.49 2.46 -5.87
N PHE A 574 19.20 1.62 -5.11
CA PHE A 574 19.55 0.26 -5.51
C PHE A 574 18.33 -0.63 -5.84
N ARG A 575 17.12 -0.27 -5.38
CA ARG A 575 15.85 -0.94 -5.70
C ARG A 575 15.21 -0.47 -7.02
N ALA A 576 15.77 0.52 -7.69
CA ALA A 576 15.19 1.08 -8.92
C ALA A 576 15.15 0.08 -10.06
N GLU A 577 16.20 -0.72 -10.23
CA GLU A 577 16.27 -1.78 -11.25
C GLU A 577 15.22 -2.87 -11.04
N GLU A 578 15.04 -3.34 -9.80
CA GLU A 578 13.99 -4.30 -9.44
C GLU A 578 12.61 -3.77 -9.84
N ARG A 579 12.29 -2.53 -9.45
CA ARG A 579 11.02 -1.89 -9.79
C ARG A 579 10.86 -1.65 -11.29
N PHE A 580 11.96 -1.51 -12.02
CA PHE A 580 11.94 -1.35 -13.46
C PHE A 580 11.68 -2.69 -14.15
N ALA A 581 12.35 -3.77 -13.74
CA ALA A 581 12.08 -5.12 -14.23
C ALA A 581 10.63 -5.57 -13.96
N GLN A 582 10.10 -5.26 -12.77
CA GLN A 582 8.69 -5.46 -12.43
C GLN A 582 7.76 -4.70 -13.39
N LEU A 583 8.04 -3.42 -13.64
CA LEU A 583 7.27 -2.59 -14.56
C LEU A 583 7.29 -3.17 -15.99
N LEU A 584 8.47 -3.51 -16.53
CA LEU A 584 8.60 -4.06 -17.88
C LEU A 584 7.81 -5.36 -18.03
N THR A 585 7.88 -6.24 -17.04
CA THR A 585 7.14 -7.51 -17.04
C THR A 585 5.63 -7.28 -16.94
N GLN A 586 5.18 -6.35 -16.10
CA GLN A 586 3.75 -6.02 -15.93
C GLN A 586 3.17 -5.37 -17.17
N VAL A 587 3.88 -4.41 -17.76
CA VAL A 587 3.49 -3.70 -18.99
C VAL A 587 3.36 -4.68 -20.15
N GLY A 588 4.28 -5.64 -20.27
CA GLY A 588 4.17 -6.76 -21.19
C GLY A 588 2.95 -7.66 -20.95
N GLY A 589 2.32 -7.63 -19.78
CA GLY A 589 1.07 -8.36 -19.50
C GLY A 589 -0.21 -7.58 -19.82
N ARG A 590 -0.11 -6.31 -20.25
CA ARG A 590 -1.26 -5.40 -20.42
C ARG A 590 -1.49 -4.98 -21.87
N ALA A 591 -0.45 -4.93 -22.69
CA ALA A 591 -0.59 -4.67 -24.11
C ALA A 591 -1.15 -5.91 -24.83
N GLY A 592 -2.28 -5.79 -25.53
CA GLY A 592 -2.82 -6.85 -26.41
C GLY A 592 -3.74 -7.88 -25.76
N ARG A 593 -4.72 -7.44 -24.95
CA ARG A 593 -5.72 -8.34 -24.31
C ARG A 593 -6.90 -8.73 -25.20
N ALA A 594 -6.76 -8.62 -26.51
CA ALA A 594 -7.74 -9.02 -27.52
C ALA A 594 -7.00 -9.66 -28.72
N GLU A 595 -7.68 -9.88 -29.85
CA GLU A 595 -7.09 -10.44 -31.08
C GLU A 595 -5.89 -9.66 -31.64
N ALA A 596 -5.67 -8.41 -31.19
CA ALA A 596 -4.55 -7.57 -31.61
C ALA A 596 -3.33 -7.68 -30.64
N PRO A 597 -2.14 -8.05 -31.14
CA PRO A 597 -0.93 -8.12 -30.32
C PRO A 597 -0.49 -6.70 -29.91
N GLY A 598 -0.26 -6.51 -28.62
CA GLY A 598 0.29 -5.25 -28.11
C GLY A 598 1.77 -5.09 -28.40
N GLU A 599 2.26 -3.85 -28.38
CA GLU A 599 3.67 -3.50 -28.53
C GLU A 599 4.17 -2.70 -27.33
N VAL A 600 5.39 -2.98 -26.89
CA VAL A 600 6.08 -2.23 -25.84
C VAL A 600 7.35 -1.62 -26.41
N LEU A 601 7.47 -0.28 -26.36
CA LEU A 601 8.65 0.45 -26.79
C LEU A 601 9.41 0.97 -25.56
N VAL A 602 10.72 0.79 -25.52
CA VAL A 602 11.57 1.30 -24.43
C VAL A 602 12.65 2.18 -25.02
N GLN A 603 12.59 3.48 -24.72
CA GLN A 603 13.64 4.42 -25.08
C GLN A 603 14.74 4.43 -24.02
N THR A 604 15.99 4.28 -24.47
CA THR A 604 17.17 4.25 -23.60
C THR A 604 18.43 4.64 -24.36
N HIS A 605 19.38 5.27 -23.67
CA HIS A 605 20.73 5.47 -24.20
C HIS A 605 21.59 4.19 -24.10
N HIS A 606 21.10 3.16 -23.41
CA HIS A 606 21.81 1.93 -23.11
C HIS A 606 21.01 0.68 -23.49
N PRO A 607 20.67 0.49 -24.78
CA PRO A 607 19.99 -0.72 -25.24
C PRO A 607 20.77 -2.01 -24.89
N GLU A 608 22.08 -1.92 -24.73
CA GLU A 608 22.99 -3.00 -24.36
C GLU A 608 22.95 -3.38 -22.86
N HIS A 609 22.21 -2.64 -22.03
CA HIS A 609 22.23 -2.86 -20.58
C HIS A 609 21.78 -4.30 -20.22
N PRO A 610 22.52 -5.03 -19.36
CA PRO A 610 22.24 -6.44 -19.05
C PRO A 610 20.83 -6.73 -18.55
N LEU A 611 20.21 -5.75 -17.87
CA LEU A 611 18.82 -5.84 -17.40
C LEU A 611 17.84 -6.24 -18.51
N PHE A 612 17.99 -5.67 -19.72
CA PHE A 612 17.06 -5.95 -20.82
C PHE A 612 17.20 -7.39 -21.32
N ALA A 613 18.44 -7.87 -21.51
CA ALA A 613 18.70 -9.26 -21.89
C ALA A 613 18.17 -10.24 -20.84
N ARG A 614 18.34 -9.93 -19.54
CA ARG A 614 17.84 -10.77 -18.44
C ARG A 614 16.31 -10.85 -18.42
N VAL A 615 15.62 -9.70 -18.50
CA VAL A 615 14.15 -9.64 -18.43
C VAL A 615 13.49 -10.23 -19.68
N PHE A 616 13.98 -9.89 -20.88
CA PHE A 616 13.36 -10.35 -22.14
C PHE A 616 13.82 -11.73 -22.59
N GLY A 617 15.03 -12.16 -22.23
CA GLY A 617 15.57 -13.48 -22.57
C GLY A 617 15.20 -14.58 -21.57
N HIS A 618 15.31 -14.31 -20.26
CA HIS A 618 15.13 -15.30 -19.19
C HIS A 618 13.91 -15.04 -18.29
N GLY A 619 13.09 -14.05 -18.63
CA GLY A 619 11.94 -13.64 -17.83
C GLY A 619 12.33 -13.02 -16.49
N TYR A 620 11.32 -12.78 -15.66
CA TYR A 620 11.53 -12.15 -14.35
C TYR A 620 12.34 -13.04 -13.38
N GLU A 621 12.21 -14.36 -13.47
CA GLU A 621 12.96 -15.30 -12.62
C GLU A 621 14.47 -15.21 -12.86
N GLY A 622 14.89 -15.17 -14.13
CA GLY A 622 16.31 -14.99 -14.49
C GLY A 622 16.87 -13.65 -14.02
N PHE A 623 16.09 -12.57 -14.17
CA PHE A 623 16.46 -11.27 -13.59
C PHE A 623 16.58 -11.34 -12.06
N ALA A 624 15.61 -11.93 -11.36
CA ALA A 624 15.59 -11.96 -9.91
C ALA A 624 16.77 -12.74 -9.33
N ALA A 625 17.18 -13.85 -9.97
CA ALA A 625 18.35 -14.62 -9.57
C ALA A 625 19.65 -13.78 -9.69
N ALA A 626 19.85 -13.11 -10.83
CA ALA A 626 21.03 -12.26 -11.03
C ALA A 626 21.05 -11.06 -10.08
N ALA A 627 19.90 -10.39 -9.90
CA ALA A 627 19.78 -9.27 -8.97
C ALA A 627 20.04 -9.70 -7.52
N LEU A 628 19.58 -10.89 -7.10
CA LEU A 628 19.88 -11.41 -5.77
C LEU A 628 21.39 -11.64 -5.57
N ALA A 629 22.07 -12.23 -6.54
CA ALA A 629 23.53 -12.42 -6.47
C ALA A 629 24.28 -11.07 -6.34
N GLU A 630 23.88 -10.06 -7.09
CA GLU A 630 24.44 -8.70 -7.00
C GLU A 630 24.18 -8.06 -5.62
N ARG A 631 22.98 -8.25 -5.05
CA ARG A 631 22.64 -7.74 -3.70
C ARG A 631 23.43 -8.45 -2.60
N GLU A 632 23.68 -9.75 -2.75
CA GLU A 632 24.50 -10.52 -1.81
C GLU A 632 25.94 -10.00 -1.81
N ALA A 633 26.55 -9.87 -2.99
CA ALA A 633 27.91 -9.36 -3.15
C ALA A 633 28.06 -7.92 -2.61
N ALA A 634 27.03 -7.09 -2.74
CA ALA A 634 27.02 -5.72 -2.26
C ALA A 634 26.58 -5.55 -0.80
N ALA A 635 26.32 -6.64 -0.05
CA ALA A 635 25.81 -6.59 1.32
C ALA A 635 24.53 -5.72 1.44
N LEU A 636 23.62 -5.83 0.48
CA LEU A 636 22.37 -5.07 0.41
C LEU A 636 21.16 -5.93 0.81
N PRO A 637 20.01 -5.30 1.14
CA PRO A 637 18.75 -6.02 1.27
C PRO A 637 18.43 -6.81 -0.01
N PRO A 638 17.95 -8.07 0.11
CA PRO A 638 17.44 -8.71 1.32
C PRO A 638 18.46 -9.51 2.17
N PHE A 639 19.75 -9.51 1.84
CA PHE A 639 20.78 -10.28 2.56
C PHE A 639 21.20 -9.58 3.86
N HIS A 640 21.34 -8.26 3.81
CA HIS A 640 21.57 -7.43 4.99
C HIS A 640 20.31 -6.67 5.37
N ALA A 641 20.11 -6.49 6.67
CA ALA A 641 19.07 -5.63 7.22
C ALA A 641 19.49 -4.16 7.07
N MET A 642 18.52 -3.29 6.82
CA MET A 642 18.76 -1.86 6.65
C MET A 642 17.75 -1.03 7.46
N ALA A 643 18.23 0.05 8.05
CA ALA A 643 17.38 1.08 8.65
C ALA A 643 17.91 2.47 8.33
N MET A 644 17.01 3.45 8.28
CA MET A 644 17.35 4.85 8.05
C MET A 644 16.86 5.74 9.17
N ILE A 645 17.70 6.68 9.58
CA ILE A 645 17.34 7.75 10.51
C ILE A 645 17.39 9.05 9.71
N ARG A 646 16.27 9.77 9.64
CA ARG A 646 16.16 11.03 8.89
C ARG A 646 15.87 12.19 9.82
N ALA A 647 16.47 13.34 9.60
CA ALA A 647 16.18 14.59 10.31
C ALA A 647 15.90 15.72 9.32
N GLU A 648 14.92 16.58 9.63
CA GLU A 648 14.60 17.77 8.85
C GLU A 648 14.42 19.02 9.73
N ALA A 649 14.87 20.17 9.24
CA ALA A 649 14.69 21.48 9.87
C ALA A 649 14.73 22.61 8.82
N THR A 650 14.31 23.82 9.20
CA THR A 650 14.39 25.01 8.32
C THR A 650 15.82 25.53 8.15
N ASP A 651 16.70 25.27 9.12
CA ASP A 651 18.13 25.59 9.07
C ASP A 651 18.94 24.32 8.79
N ARG A 652 19.85 24.38 7.81
CA ARG A 652 20.70 23.27 7.38
C ARG A 652 21.58 22.70 8.48
N ARG A 653 21.95 23.51 9.48
CA ARG A 653 22.89 23.12 10.55
C ARG A 653 22.28 22.15 11.54
N TYR A 654 20.99 22.29 11.86
CA TYR A 654 20.37 21.49 12.93
C TYR A 654 20.23 20.00 12.61
N PRO A 655 19.78 19.58 11.41
CA PRO A 655 19.70 18.16 11.06
C PRO A 655 21.09 17.51 11.08
N GLN A 656 22.10 18.20 10.55
CA GLN A 656 23.47 17.71 10.51
C GLN A 656 24.04 17.53 11.93
N GLN A 657 23.99 18.56 12.78
CA GLN A 657 24.49 18.50 14.16
C GLN A 657 23.79 17.41 15.00
N PHE A 658 22.47 17.29 14.85
CA PHE A 658 21.70 16.26 15.55
C PHE A 658 22.14 14.86 15.14
N LEU A 659 22.27 14.61 13.84
CA LEU A 659 22.66 13.29 13.33
C LEU A 659 24.14 12.98 13.60
N GLU A 660 25.04 13.97 13.61
CA GLU A 660 26.45 13.75 13.99
C GLU A 660 26.58 13.28 15.44
N ALA A 661 25.88 13.95 16.37
CA ALA A 661 25.86 13.55 17.79
C ALA A 661 25.30 12.13 17.98
N VAL A 662 24.26 11.80 17.21
CA VAL A 662 23.65 10.46 17.18
C VAL A 662 24.62 9.41 16.62
N ALA A 663 25.23 9.67 15.46
CA ALA A 663 26.14 8.75 14.79
C ALA A 663 27.36 8.44 15.67
N ALA A 664 27.93 9.47 16.34
CA ALA A 664 29.03 9.30 17.28
C ALA A 664 28.67 8.42 18.49
N ARG A 665 27.40 8.44 18.93
CA ARG A 665 26.93 7.54 19.99
C ARG A 665 26.69 6.13 19.46
N LEU A 666 26.05 6.00 18.30
CA LEU A 666 25.82 4.73 17.63
C LEU A 666 27.12 3.97 17.38
N ARG A 667 28.16 4.63 16.85
CA ARG A 667 29.47 4.01 16.59
C ARG A 667 30.16 3.47 17.86
N ARG A 668 29.93 4.09 19.02
CA ARG A 668 30.50 3.64 20.30
C ARG A 668 29.80 2.42 20.88
N ILE A 669 28.51 2.25 20.60
CA ILE A 669 27.65 1.19 21.16
C ILE A 669 27.26 0.16 20.11
N ALA A 670 27.79 0.29 18.89
CA ALA A 670 27.47 -0.55 17.76
C ALA A 670 27.91 -2.00 18.06
N PRO A 671 27.01 -2.99 17.88
CA PRO A 671 27.43 -4.38 17.85
C PRO A 671 28.47 -4.60 16.73
N ALA A 672 29.32 -5.61 16.88
CA ALA A 672 30.20 -6.06 15.79
C ALA A 672 29.34 -6.39 14.55
N GLY A 673 29.64 -5.77 13.41
CA GLY A 673 28.92 -5.94 12.14
C GLY A 673 27.89 -4.85 11.79
N LEU A 674 27.62 -3.87 12.66
CA LEU A 674 26.79 -2.71 12.32
C LEU A 674 27.61 -1.64 11.58
N GLU A 675 27.23 -1.36 10.35
CA GLU A 675 27.74 -0.24 9.56
C GLU A 675 26.87 1.00 9.78
N VAL A 676 27.52 2.15 10.01
CA VAL A 676 26.87 3.45 10.23
C VAL A 676 27.37 4.46 9.21
N GLU A 677 26.64 4.61 8.11
CA GLU A 677 26.96 5.53 7.02
C GLU A 677 26.30 6.90 7.24
N GLY A 678 27.07 7.96 7.04
CA GLY A 678 26.64 9.35 7.21
C GLY A 678 27.00 9.97 8.56
N PRO A 679 26.39 11.12 8.91
CA PRO A 679 25.27 11.76 8.23
C PRO A 679 25.60 12.27 6.82
N VAL A 680 24.71 11.96 5.88
CA VAL A 680 24.74 12.46 4.50
C VAL A 680 23.53 13.37 4.26
N ALA A 681 23.68 14.37 3.40
CA ALA A 681 22.53 15.11 2.88
C ALA A 681 21.58 14.12 2.18
N ALA A 682 20.27 14.27 2.35
CA ALA A 682 19.31 13.49 1.59
C ALA A 682 19.44 13.81 0.09
N ALA A 683 19.07 12.88 -0.79
CA ALA A 683 19.25 13.04 -2.25
C ALA A 683 18.62 14.35 -2.78
N MET A 684 17.49 14.76 -2.19
CA MET A 684 16.96 16.10 -2.32
C MET A 684 17.14 16.86 -1.00
N GLU A 685 18.24 17.62 -0.92
CA GLU A 685 18.69 18.28 0.30
C GLU A 685 17.68 19.30 0.85
N LYS A 686 17.00 20.07 -0.02
CA LYS A 686 15.97 21.04 0.37
C LYS A 686 14.62 20.69 -0.24
N ARG A 687 13.61 20.40 0.58
CA ARG A 687 12.25 20.11 0.15
C ARG A 687 11.24 20.91 0.97
N ALA A 688 10.33 21.61 0.29
CA ALA A 688 9.29 22.42 0.93
C ALA A 688 9.85 23.36 2.03
N GLY A 689 10.99 23.99 1.75
CA GLY A 689 11.64 24.94 2.66
C GLY A 689 12.48 24.31 3.79
N LYS A 690 12.55 22.97 3.90
CA LYS A 690 13.31 22.27 4.94
C LYS A 690 14.54 21.56 4.38
N PHE A 691 15.65 21.65 5.09
CA PHE A 691 16.87 20.88 4.85
C PHE A 691 16.75 19.49 5.48
N ARG A 692 17.25 18.47 4.77
CA ARG A 692 17.14 17.06 5.16
C ARG A 692 18.51 16.39 5.16
N ALA A 693 18.78 15.65 6.23
CA ALA A 693 19.95 14.80 6.36
C ALA A 693 19.53 13.42 6.87
N GLN A 694 20.37 12.41 6.64
CA GLN A 694 20.09 11.03 7.03
C GLN A 694 21.32 10.23 7.41
N ILE A 695 21.10 9.19 8.20
CA ILE A 695 22.05 8.11 8.51
C ILE A 695 21.46 6.82 7.96
N VAL A 696 22.29 6.00 7.33
CA VAL A 696 21.95 4.65 6.89
C VAL A 696 22.67 3.65 7.80
N LEU A 697 21.90 2.71 8.33
CA LEU A 697 22.39 1.59 9.13
C LEU A 697 22.26 0.31 8.32
N ARG A 698 23.32 -0.49 8.27
CA ARG A 698 23.29 -1.83 7.67
C ARG A 698 23.91 -2.84 8.60
N ALA A 699 23.38 -4.05 8.62
CA ALA A 699 23.94 -5.16 9.38
C ALA A 699 23.54 -6.51 8.78
N PRO A 700 24.35 -7.57 8.90
CA PRO A 700 23.99 -8.91 8.43
C PRO A 700 22.71 -9.44 9.07
N ARG A 701 22.43 -9.06 10.33
CA ARG A 701 21.26 -9.55 11.08
C ARG A 701 20.35 -8.41 11.53
N ARG A 702 19.04 -8.63 11.36
CA ARG A 702 17.98 -7.70 11.84
C ARG A 702 18.07 -7.40 13.33
N ALA A 703 18.53 -8.37 14.13
CA ALA A 703 18.69 -8.22 15.58
C ALA A 703 19.71 -7.12 15.95
N GLU A 704 20.77 -6.95 15.17
CA GLU A 704 21.80 -5.94 15.39
C GLU A 704 21.25 -4.53 15.11
N ILE A 705 20.51 -4.38 14.00
CA ILE A 705 19.76 -3.14 13.70
C ILE A 705 18.78 -2.84 14.83
N ALA A 706 17.97 -3.81 15.27
CA ALA A 706 17.00 -3.61 16.34
C ALA A 706 17.66 -3.17 17.66
N ALA A 707 18.80 -3.77 18.03
CA ALA A 707 19.57 -3.37 19.20
C ALA A 707 20.12 -1.95 19.08
N ALA A 708 20.70 -1.61 17.92
CA ALA A 708 21.23 -0.27 17.65
C ALA A 708 20.12 0.79 17.71
N LEU A 709 18.96 0.52 17.13
CA LEU A 709 17.83 1.44 17.11
C LEU A 709 17.23 1.67 18.50
N ARG A 710 17.13 0.64 19.36
CA ARG A 710 16.70 0.81 20.76
C ARG A 710 17.61 1.79 21.50
N SER A 711 18.92 1.61 21.36
CA SER A 711 19.90 2.49 21.98
C SER A 711 19.90 3.90 21.37
N PHE A 712 19.69 4.01 20.06
CA PHE A 712 19.53 5.29 19.37
C PHE A 712 18.34 6.08 19.91
N VAL A 713 17.17 5.46 20.02
CA VAL A 713 15.94 6.13 20.45
C VAL A 713 16.14 6.79 21.83
N VAL A 714 16.71 6.05 22.78
CA VAL A 714 17.03 6.57 24.12
C VAL A 714 17.99 7.76 24.03
N ALA A 715 19.06 7.63 23.24
CA ALA A 715 20.02 8.70 23.05
C ALA A 715 19.41 9.94 22.38
N ALA A 716 18.61 9.77 21.33
CA ALA A 716 17.97 10.83 20.57
C ALA A 716 16.98 11.62 21.42
N GLU A 717 16.22 10.95 22.28
CA GLU A 717 15.27 11.58 23.20
C GLU A 717 15.95 12.38 24.32
N ALA A 718 17.17 12.00 24.70
CA ALA A 718 17.98 12.73 25.69
C ALA A 718 18.64 14.00 25.13
N LEU A 719 18.85 14.10 23.81
CA LEU A 719 19.55 15.23 23.20
C LEU A 719 18.69 16.51 23.18
N PRO A 720 19.18 17.66 23.69
CA PRO A 720 18.48 18.94 23.60
C PRO A 720 18.19 19.37 22.16
N ALA A 721 19.10 19.04 21.23
CA ALA A 721 18.99 19.34 19.81
C ALA A 721 17.72 18.76 19.15
N ARG A 722 17.11 17.72 19.74
CA ARG A 722 15.86 17.12 19.24
C ARG A 722 14.71 18.12 19.11
N ARG A 723 14.71 19.20 19.89
CA ARG A 723 13.66 20.23 19.85
C ARG A 723 13.74 21.12 18.61
N ARG A 724 14.88 21.14 17.92
CA ARG A 724 15.12 21.97 16.72
C ARG A 724 14.98 21.20 15.41
N VAL A 725 14.75 19.90 15.47
CA VAL A 725 14.62 19.03 14.31
C VAL A 725 13.36 18.18 14.40
N ARG A 726 12.77 17.85 13.25
CA ARG A 726 11.83 16.74 13.15
C ARG A 726 12.60 15.53 12.66
N TRP A 727 12.64 14.47 13.45
CA TRP A 727 13.32 13.23 13.07
C TRP A 727 12.33 12.08 12.87
N SER A 728 12.75 11.08 12.11
CA SER A 728 11.98 9.87 11.84
C SER A 728 12.90 8.68 11.65
N LEU A 729 12.36 7.49 11.90
CA LEU A 729 13.05 6.21 11.75
C LEU A 729 12.30 5.38 10.72
N ASP A 730 13.05 4.70 9.85
CA ASP A 730 12.52 3.79 8.84
C ASP A 730 13.26 2.44 8.91
N VAL A 731 12.59 1.40 9.41
CA VAL A 731 13.12 0.03 9.37
C VAL A 731 12.69 -0.60 8.05
N ASP A 732 13.61 -1.24 7.35
CA ASP A 732 13.39 -1.77 6.00
C ASP A 732 12.84 -0.69 5.05
N PRO A 733 13.63 0.35 4.78
CA PRO A 733 13.24 1.39 3.83
C PRO A 733 13.03 0.77 2.44
N GLN A 734 11.91 1.15 1.81
CA GLN A 734 11.64 0.84 0.40
C GLN A 734 12.13 1.94 -0.54
N ASP A 735 12.48 3.10 0.02
CA ASP A 735 13.10 4.23 -0.66
C ASP A 735 14.34 4.64 0.14
N ALA A 736 15.51 4.46 -0.48
CA ALA A 736 16.81 4.73 0.14
C ALA A 736 17.21 6.22 0.09
N LEU A 737 16.41 7.07 -0.57
CA LEU A 737 16.75 8.47 -0.87
C LEU A 737 15.89 9.50 -0.12
#